data_AF-A0A9E6C166-F1
#
_entry.id   AF-A0A9E6C166-F1
#
_cell.length_a   1.000
_cell.length_b   1.000
_cell.length_c   1.000
_cell.angle_alpha   90.00
_cell.angle_beta   90.00
_cell.angle_gamma   90.00
#
_symmetry.space_group_name_H-M   'P 1'
#
loop_
_entity.id
_entity.type
_entity.pdbx_description
1 polymer ?
#
loop_
_entity_poly.entity_id
_entity_poly.type
_entity_poly.pdbx_seq_one_letter_code
_entity_poly.pdbx_strand_id
1 'polypeptide(L)'
;MGTGELYLGGVIDPTTGKHDPAEPVLYESRRLTTHGVIVGMTGSGKTGLGIITLEEALLSGIPVLAIDPKGDIGNLLLTFPRLDAHDFRPWIDEGEAHRAGEDADTFAAGVANLWKSGLADWGIDGDRIARLKETARFTIYTPGSQAGVPLNIVGSLVAPDIDWSTDAETGRDEIEAFVSSLLVLAGIEADPISTEHILLSNLIEISWQAGRSLDLESLIAQVQNPPLRKLGVFDIDTFFPPKDRTKLAMRLNGLIASPSFVSWTQGVPLDPQTLLYTPEGAPRAAIIYLQHLGDQERQFVVTLLLSKMVTWIRRRPGTSDLRALIYMDEVFGFAPPTAEPPSKKPILTILKQARAHGVGMLLSTQNPVDLDYKAMSNAGTWMIGRLQTQRDKARILEGLESSSGAVDIDHFDDLIGDLEERQFVLHSTQEQQPTLFGTRWAMSYLRGPLTKEDLMKLTEDAPERLVAEMSAPEPNALDDDETTLVPQVPDSVPTYYLDPAAPWASVVGAIPGGTRFEAAVVARVNLLYDDARAGVDHREVWETVLHPVGDPVDLDGGRAVDYDDRDFRPDAPEGATYTLPDAPIGTATFFRKLGTDLRTWLVANQHVEVFKNPVLKLYARIGESRDDFERRCEAAAVDGADIDIAKLKDRYKVKIDRVRDQLATADRRIRELEADTQALREQELIAGAGELLSVFLGGKRGSRSLSGVASRRSQTVRKKERLRSAQERYSDKAAALDDLEAELAEDVTEIMDRWNAAATSIETLTIGLEKTDVAVDEIALVWIPVA
;
A
#
# COMPACT_ATOMS: atom_id res chain seq x y z
N MET A 1 -19.77 -35.40 34.37
CA MET A 1 -18.63 -36.23 33.89
C MET A 1 -19.12 -37.66 33.91
N GLY A 2 -19.75 -38.09 32.81
CA GLY A 2 -20.21 -39.48 32.68
C GLY A 2 -19.02 -40.42 32.61
N THR A 3 -19.26 -41.71 32.87
CA THR A 3 -18.24 -42.76 32.76
C THR A 3 -17.56 -42.67 31.39
N GLY A 4 -16.22 -42.67 31.37
CA GLY A 4 -15.43 -42.64 30.13
C GLY A 4 -15.44 -44.00 29.43
N GLU A 5 -16.63 -44.51 29.15
CA GLU A 5 -16.93 -45.84 28.63
C GLU A 5 -17.84 -45.67 27.41
N LEU A 6 -17.43 -46.25 26.28
CA LEU A 6 -18.10 -46.13 25.00
C LEU A 6 -18.95 -47.37 24.77
N TYR A 7 -20.27 -47.24 24.69
CA TYR A 7 -21.16 -48.37 24.42
C TYR A 7 -21.15 -48.72 22.93
N LEU A 8 -20.30 -49.67 22.54
CA LEU A 8 -20.08 -50.07 21.14
C LEU A 8 -21.08 -51.12 20.65
N GLY A 9 -21.64 -51.93 21.54
CA GLY A 9 -22.45 -53.09 21.18
C GLY A 9 -22.59 -54.11 22.29
N GLY A 10 -22.73 -55.38 21.93
CA GLY A 10 -22.87 -56.51 22.87
C GLY A 10 -22.05 -57.71 22.43
N VAL A 11 -21.54 -58.46 23.40
CA VAL A 11 -20.72 -59.67 23.18
C VAL A 11 -21.55 -60.68 22.41
N ILE A 12 -20.96 -61.30 21.38
CA ILE A 12 -21.61 -62.34 20.58
C ILE A 12 -21.27 -63.71 21.18
N ASP A 13 -22.29 -64.54 21.36
CA ASP A 13 -22.13 -65.98 21.54
C ASP A 13 -21.72 -66.61 20.19
N PRO A 14 -20.48 -67.11 20.04
CA PRO A 14 -19.98 -67.65 18.77
C PRO A 14 -20.72 -68.92 18.32
N THR A 15 -21.52 -69.55 19.20
CA THR A 15 -22.32 -70.74 18.83
C THR A 15 -23.68 -70.40 18.25
N THR A 16 -24.22 -69.20 18.54
CA THR A 16 -25.53 -68.75 18.04
C THR A 16 -25.46 -67.56 17.09
N GLY A 17 -24.32 -66.86 17.01
CA GLY A 17 -24.13 -65.67 16.19
C GLY A 17 -24.90 -64.44 16.68
N LYS A 18 -25.47 -64.51 17.89
CA LYS A 18 -26.30 -63.45 18.48
C LYS A 18 -25.57 -62.76 19.63
N HIS A 19 -25.86 -61.46 19.80
CA HIS A 19 -25.39 -60.73 20.96
C HIS A 19 -26.15 -61.17 22.22
N ASP A 20 -25.48 -61.19 23.37
CA ASP A 20 -26.14 -61.30 24.68
C ASP A 20 -26.51 -59.90 25.19
N PRO A 21 -27.81 -59.57 25.38
CA PRO A 21 -28.23 -58.29 25.97
C PRO A 21 -27.74 -58.06 27.41
N ALA A 22 -27.29 -59.10 28.12
CA ALA A 22 -26.71 -58.99 29.45
C ALA A 22 -25.22 -58.62 29.45
N GLU A 23 -24.51 -58.73 28.31
CA GLU A 23 -23.07 -58.49 28.20
C GLU A 23 -22.77 -57.33 27.22
N PRO A 24 -22.97 -56.06 27.64
CA PRO A 24 -22.66 -54.89 26.83
C PRO A 24 -21.15 -54.68 26.69
N VAL A 25 -20.69 -54.36 25.47
CA VAL A 25 -19.31 -53.94 25.21
C VAL A 25 -19.17 -52.46 25.51
N LEU A 26 -18.65 -52.18 26.72
CA LEU A 26 -18.32 -50.85 27.23
C LEU A 26 -16.79 -50.65 27.11
N TYR A 27 -16.36 -49.86 26.12
CA TYR A 27 -14.94 -49.66 25.86
C TYR A 27 -14.40 -48.39 26.52
N GLU A 28 -13.41 -48.50 27.40
CA GLU A 28 -12.82 -47.34 28.09
C GLU A 28 -12.20 -46.33 27.10
N SER A 29 -12.72 -45.10 27.04
CA SER A 29 -12.28 -44.07 26.08
C SER A 29 -10.80 -43.72 26.21
N ARG A 30 -10.24 -43.76 27.44
CA ARG A 30 -8.80 -43.58 27.70
C ARG A 30 -7.92 -44.55 26.90
N ARG A 31 -8.41 -45.73 26.51
CA ARG A 31 -7.65 -46.68 25.70
C ARG A 31 -7.45 -46.17 24.26
N LEU A 32 -8.33 -45.33 23.73
CA LEU A 32 -8.11 -44.68 22.43
C LEU A 32 -6.98 -43.65 22.44
N THR A 33 -6.38 -43.31 23.60
CA THR A 33 -5.10 -42.57 23.64
C THR A 33 -3.95 -43.39 23.03
N THR A 34 -4.06 -44.72 22.94
CA THR A 34 -3.15 -45.57 22.17
C THR A 34 -3.58 -45.74 20.71
N HIS A 35 -4.47 -44.86 20.22
CA HIS A 35 -5.00 -44.91 18.86
C HIS A 35 -5.78 -46.22 18.57
N GLY A 36 -6.37 -46.30 17.39
CA GLY A 36 -7.06 -47.51 16.96
C GLY A 36 -7.23 -47.63 15.45
N VAL A 37 -7.52 -48.85 15.00
CA VAL A 37 -7.83 -49.14 13.60
C VAL A 37 -9.13 -49.94 13.49
N ILE A 38 -10.03 -49.49 12.61
CA ILE A 38 -11.21 -50.23 12.15
C ILE A 38 -10.91 -50.77 10.75
N VAL A 39 -10.98 -52.09 10.57
CA VAL A 39 -10.74 -52.76 9.28
C VAL A 39 -11.90 -53.67 8.94
N GLY A 40 -12.16 -53.85 7.65
CA GLY A 40 -13.26 -54.67 7.14
C GLY A 40 -13.58 -54.33 5.70
N MET A 41 -14.13 -55.28 4.95
CA MET A 41 -14.56 -55.05 3.56
C MET A 41 -15.69 -54.02 3.43
N THR A 42 -16.01 -53.57 2.22
CA THR A 42 -17.27 -52.84 1.94
C THR A 42 -18.46 -53.68 2.39
N GLY A 43 -19.40 -53.06 3.10
CA GLY A 43 -20.57 -53.74 3.68
C GLY A 43 -20.36 -54.32 5.08
N SER A 44 -19.12 -54.51 5.57
CA SER A 44 -18.87 -55.10 6.91
C SER A 44 -19.42 -54.31 8.11
N GLY A 45 -19.85 -53.06 7.91
CA GLY A 45 -20.37 -52.18 8.97
C GLY A 45 -19.38 -51.16 9.54
N LYS A 46 -18.14 -51.09 9.05
CA LYS A 46 -17.08 -50.17 9.57
C LYS A 46 -17.57 -48.76 9.87
N THR A 47 -18.22 -48.12 8.89
CA THR A 47 -18.68 -46.72 8.98
C THR A 47 -19.76 -46.56 10.06
N GLY A 48 -20.61 -47.58 10.24
CA GLY A 48 -21.55 -47.65 11.36
C GLY A 48 -20.85 -47.76 12.72
N LEU A 49 -19.84 -48.64 12.84
CA LEU A 49 -19.02 -48.73 14.06
C LEU A 49 -18.23 -47.44 14.34
N GLY A 50 -17.73 -46.78 13.30
CA GLY A 50 -17.12 -45.45 13.37
C GLY A 50 -18.10 -44.44 13.97
N ILE A 51 -19.26 -44.27 13.34
CA ILE A 51 -20.32 -43.36 13.82
C ILE A 51 -20.76 -43.69 15.25
N ILE A 52 -20.95 -44.97 15.61
CA ILE A 52 -21.24 -45.41 16.98
C ILE A 52 -20.14 -44.97 17.96
N THR A 53 -18.87 -45.14 17.60
CA THR A 53 -17.74 -44.73 18.44
C THR A 53 -17.70 -43.20 18.62
N LEU A 54 -18.03 -42.44 17.56
CA LEU A 54 -18.10 -40.98 17.60
C LEU A 54 -19.29 -40.50 18.46
N GLU A 55 -20.46 -41.10 18.30
CA GLU A 55 -21.65 -40.83 19.13
C GLU A 55 -21.35 -41.01 20.63
N GLU A 56 -20.70 -42.11 21.01
CA GLU A 56 -20.35 -42.37 22.41
C GLU A 56 -19.24 -41.44 22.94
N ALA A 57 -18.26 -41.06 22.09
CA ALA A 57 -17.25 -40.08 22.47
C ALA A 57 -17.88 -38.72 22.77
N LEU A 58 -18.81 -38.27 21.92
CA LEU A 58 -19.53 -37.01 22.08
C LEU A 58 -20.48 -37.04 23.30
N LEU A 59 -21.20 -38.14 23.55
CA LEU A 59 -21.96 -38.35 24.79
C LEU A 59 -21.07 -38.31 26.04
N SER A 60 -19.83 -38.79 25.93
CA SER A 60 -18.83 -38.73 27.01
C SER A 60 -18.22 -37.35 27.23
N GLY A 61 -18.60 -36.35 26.41
CA GLY A 61 -18.07 -34.99 26.45
C GLY A 61 -16.74 -34.82 25.70
N ILE A 62 -16.34 -35.79 24.87
CA ILE A 62 -15.06 -35.81 24.16
C ILE A 62 -15.30 -35.28 22.74
N PRO A 63 -14.64 -34.18 22.33
CA PRO A 63 -14.79 -33.64 20.99
C PRO A 63 -14.12 -34.52 19.94
N VAL A 64 -14.68 -34.44 18.73
CA VAL A 64 -14.32 -35.25 17.57
C VAL A 64 -13.89 -34.35 16.43
N LEU A 65 -12.75 -34.65 15.81
CA LEU A 65 -12.38 -34.17 14.49
C LEU A 65 -12.49 -35.34 13.51
N ALA A 66 -13.55 -35.39 12.72
CA ALA A 66 -13.78 -36.43 11.72
C ALA A 66 -13.39 -35.95 10.32
N ILE A 67 -12.51 -36.68 9.66
CA ILE A 67 -12.10 -36.44 8.27
C ILE A 67 -12.90 -37.40 7.39
N ASP A 68 -13.75 -36.84 6.52
CA ASP A 68 -14.75 -37.57 5.75
C ASP A 68 -14.55 -37.41 4.24
N PRO A 69 -13.73 -38.27 3.60
CA PRO A 69 -13.53 -38.26 2.16
C PRO A 69 -14.67 -38.88 1.36
N LYS A 70 -15.63 -39.55 2.01
CA LYS A 70 -16.72 -40.30 1.35
C LYS A 70 -18.10 -39.65 1.49
N GLY A 71 -18.26 -38.75 2.45
CA GLY A 71 -19.52 -38.05 2.72
C GLY A 71 -20.48 -38.82 3.64
N ASP A 72 -20.05 -39.94 4.23
CA ASP A 72 -20.88 -40.80 5.07
C ASP A 72 -20.94 -40.35 6.55
N ILE A 73 -19.93 -39.63 7.04
CA ILE A 73 -19.83 -39.27 8.47
C ILE A 73 -20.72 -38.08 8.81
N GLY A 74 -21.06 -37.24 7.82
CA GLY A 74 -22.09 -36.21 7.94
C GLY A 74 -23.45 -36.73 8.42
N ASN A 75 -23.72 -38.04 8.30
CA ASN A 75 -24.91 -38.70 8.85
C ASN A 75 -25.06 -38.52 10.38
N LEU A 76 -23.99 -38.19 11.13
CA LEU A 76 -24.06 -37.81 12.54
C LEU A 76 -25.06 -36.67 12.85
N LEU A 77 -25.38 -35.82 11.86
CA LEU A 77 -26.38 -34.76 12.03
C LEU A 77 -27.83 -35.27 11.90
N LEU A 78 -28.04 -36.46 11.31
CA LEU A 78 -29.34 -37.10 11.12
C LEU A 78 -29.83 -37.80 12.39
N THR A 79 -29.86 -37.05 13.50
CA THR A 79 -30.26 -37.52 14.83
C THR A 79 -31.66 -37.00 15.17
N PHE A 80 -32.63 -37.90 15.34
CA PHE A 80 -34.06 -37.57 15.49
C PHE A 80 -34.62 -38.08 16.84
N PRO A 81 -34.57 -37.27 17.92
CA PRO A 81 -34.99 -37.72 19.26
C PRO A 81 -36.43 -38.24 19.36
N ARG A 82 -37.36 -37.77 18.51
CA ARG A 82 -38.75 -38.25 18.52
C ARG A 82 -38.94 -39.58 17.78
N LEU A 83 -38.04 -39.89 16.84
CA LEU A 83 -38.14 -41.00 15.90
C LEU A 83 -39.48 -41.00 15.12
N ASP A 84 -39.96 -39.81 14.76
CA ASP A 84 -41.18 -39.61 13.98
C ASP A 84 -40.91 -39.70 12.47
N ALA A 85 -41.83 -40.29 11.70
CA ALA A 85 -41.71 -40.45 10.23
C ALA A 85 -41.39 -39.14 9.49
N HIS A 86 -41.94 -38.02 9.96
CA HIS A 86 -41.69 -36.68 9.44
C HIS A 86 -40.19 -36.32 9.45
N ASP A 87 -39.46 -36.73 10.48
CA ASP A 87 -38.05 -36.32 10.67
C ASP A 87 -37.12 -37.12 9.73
N PHE A 88 -37.52 -38.34 9.32
CA PHE A 88 -36.82 -39.15 8.31
C PHE A 88 -37.18 -38.77 6.86
N ARG A 89 -38.43 -38.36 6.60
CA ARG A 89 -38.99 -38.14 5.25
C ARG A 89 -38.14 -37.25 4.31
N PRO A 90 -37.47 -36.16 4.74
CA PRO A 90 -36.61 -35.34 3.88
C PRO A 90 -35.37 -36.07 3.34
N TRP A 91 -35.01 -37.21 3.95
CA TRP A 91 -33.76 -37.94 3.72
C TRP A 91 -33.96 -39.27 2.98
N ILE A 92 -35.20 -39.65 2.68
CA ILE A 92 -35.54 -40.85 1.91
C ILE A 92 -35.22 -40.66 0.42
N ASP A 93 -34.55 -41.65 -0.20
CA ASP A 93 -34.47 -41.78 -1.65
C ASP A 93 -35.84 -42.21 -2.20
N GLU A 94 -36.52 -41.32 -2.95
CA GLU A 94 -37.82 -41.64 -3.57
C GLU A 94 -37.72 -42.78 -4.59
N GLY A 95 -36.53 -42.98 -5.19
CA GLY A 95 -36.22 -44.14 -6.01
C GLY A 95 -36.12 -45.44 -5.21
N GLU A 96 -35.73 -45.39 -3.94
CA GLU A 96 -35.74 -46.56 -3.04
C GLU A 96 -37.16 -46.91 -2.60
N ALA A 97 -37.94 -45.92 -2.17
CA ALA A 97 -39.36 -46.09 -1.86
C ALA A 97 -40.12 -46.70 -3.05
N HIS A 98 -39.90 -46.18 -4.26
CA HIS A 98 -40.50 -46.72 -5.48
C HIS A 98 -40.03 -48.16 -5.80
N ARG A 99 -38.77 -48.51 -5.55
CA ARG A 99 -38.26 -49.90 -5.68
C ARG A 99 -38.91 -50.84 -4.65
N ALA A 100 -39.23 -50.35 -3.45
CA ALA A 100 -39.98 -51.10 -2.43
C ALA A 100 -41.48 -51.23 -2.77
N GLY A 101 -41.99 -50.47 -3.74
CA GLY A 101 -43.41 -50.45 -4.13
C GLY A 101 -44.28 -49.55 -3.24
N GLU A 102 -43.65 -48.66 -2.46
CA GLU A 102 -44.30 -47.76 -1.51
C GLU A 102 -44.19 -46.30 -1.98
N ASP A 103 -45.06 -45.42 -1.48
CA ASP A 103 -44.81 -43.99 -1.55
C ASP A 103 -43.79 -43.57 -0.48
N ALA A 104 -43.16 -42.40 -0.66
CA ALA A 104 -42.06 -41.97 0.19
C ALA A 104 -42.49 -41.59 1.64
N ASP A 105 -43.76 -41.28 1.90
CA ASP A 105 -44.27 -41.01 3.26
C ASP A 105 -44.53 -42.33 4.01
N THR A 106 -45.10 -43.32 3.33
CA THR A 106 -45.23 -44.71 3.82
C THR A 106 -43.85 -45.31 4.11
N PHE A 107 -42.90 -45.19 3.19
CA PHE A 107 -41.54 -45.70 3.35
C PHE A 107 -40.80 -44.99 4.51
N ALA A 108 -40.94 -43.66 4.65
CA ALA A 108 -40.40 -42.92 5.79
C ALA A 108 -40.95 -43.41 7.14
N ALA A 109 -42.25 -43.75 7.20
CA ALA A 109 -42.86 -44.36 8.38
C ALA A 109 -42.33 -45.79 8.66
N GLY A 110 -42.04 -46.57 7.61
CA GLY A 110 -41.35 -47.85 7.72
C GLY A 110 -39.95 -47.70 8.32
N VAL A 111 -39.14 -46.80 7.78
CA VAL A 111 -37.77 -46.51 8.26
C VAL A 111 -37.76 -45.98 9.69
N ALA A 112 -38.69 -45.09 10.05
CA ALA A 112 -38.81 -44.57 11.42
C ALA A 112 -39.15 -45.68 12.44
N ASN A 113 -40.07 -46.59 12.08
CA ASN A 113 -40.38 -47.75 12.91
C ASN A 113 -39.19 -48.71 13.03
N LEU A 114 -38.46 -48.96 11.94
CA LEU A 114 -37.25 -49.79 11.93
C LEU A 114 -36.17 -49.23 12.85
N TRP A 115 -35.89 -47.92 12.77
CA TRP A 115 -34.93 -47.27 13.68
C TRP A 115 -35.41 -47.33 15.13
N LYS A 116 -36.71 -47.14 15.37
CA LYS A 116 -37.29 -47.17 16.72
C LYS A 116 -37.25 -48.55 17.37
N SER A 117 -37.55 -49.61 16.64
CA SER A 117 -37.37 -50.98 17.15
C SER A 117 -35.89 -51.32 17.31
N GLY A 118 -35.07 -51.00 16.30
CA GLY A 118 -33.64 -51.26 16.34
C GLY A 118 -32.95 -50.61 17.53
N LEU A 119 -33.25 -49.34 17.85
CA LEU A 119 -32.71 -48.66 19.03
C LEU A 119 -33.23 -49.26 20.35
N ALA A 120 -34.52 -49.60 20.41
CA ALA A 120 -35.14 -50.17 21.61
C ALA A 120 -34.56 -51.55 21.97
N ASP A 121 -34.22 -52.38 20.99
CA ASP A 121 -33.56 -53.68 21.19
C ASP A 121 -32.18 -53.55 21.88
N TRP A 122 -31.50 -52.41 21.69
CA TRP A 122 -30.23 -52.07 22.35
C TRP A 122 -30.41 -51.16 23.59
N GLY A 123 -31.64 -51.02 24.10
CA GLY A 123 -31.93 -50.18 25.27
C GLY A 123 -31.69 -48.68 25.06
N ILE A 124 -31.80 -48.21 23.82
CA ILE A 124 -31.61 -46.80 23.45
C ILE A 124 -32.96 -46.16 23.18
N ASP A 125 -33.20 -45.01 23.82
CA ASP A 125 -34.41 -44.21 23.71
C ASP A 125 -34.14 -42.85 23.04
N GLY A 126 -35.22 -42.13 22.74
CA GLY A 126 -35.17 -40.77 22.21
C GLY A 126 -34.45 -39.79 23.14
N ASP A 127 -34.55 -40.00 24.45
CA ASP A 127 -33.89 -39.16 25.45
C ASP A 127 -32.36 -39.29 25.39
N ARG A 128 -31.79 -40.47 25.06
CA ARG A 128 -30.35 -40.61 24.79
C ARG A 128 -29.91 -39.83 23.55
N ILE A 129 -30.73 -39.82 22.50
CA ILE A 129 -30.47 -39.03 21.29
C ILE A 129 -30.55 -37.53 21.60
N ALA A 130 -31.52 -37.09 22.41
CA ALA A 130 -31.61 -35.71 22.87
C ALA A 130 -30.34 -35.31 23.65
N ARG A 131 -29.91 -36.13 24.62
CA ARG A 131 -28.66 -35.90 25.38
C ARG A 131 -27.43 -35.78 24.49
N LEU A 132 -27.32 -36.55 23.40
CA LEU A 132 -26.24 -36.42 22.43
C LEU A 132 -26.21 -35.02 21.78
N LYS A 133 -27.38 -34.54 21.32
CA LYS A 133 -27.53 -33.21 20.69
C LYS A 133 -27.37 -32.03 21.66
N GLU A 134 -27.65 -32.26 22.94
CA GLU A 134 -27.45 -31.28 24.02
C GLU A 134 -25.98 -31.23 24.49
N THR A 135 -25.28 -32.36 24.50
CA THR A 135 -23.90 -32.46 25.02
C THR A 135 -22.86 -31.91 24.05
N ALA A 136 -23.06 -32.09 22.73
CA ALA A 136 -22.10 -31.68 21.71
C ALA A 136 -22.75 -30.86 20.59
N ARG A 137 -21.99 -29.93 20.01
CA ARG A 137 -22.37 -29.22 18.77
C ARG A 137 -21.87 -30.00 17.56
N PHE A 138 -22.69 -30.09 16.52
CA PHE A 138 -22.36 -30.79 15.29
C PHE A 138 -22.16 -29.79 14.17
N THR A 139 -21.02 -29.86 13.47
CA THR A 139 -20.67 -28.88 12.44
C THR A 139 -20.00 -29.59 11.27
N ILE A 140 -20.63 -29.51 10.08
CA ILE A 140 -20.01 -29.98 8.83
C ILE A 140 -19.29 -28.80 8.18
N TYR A 141 -17.97 -28.90 8.13
CA TYR A 141 -17.09 -27.95 7.48
C TYR A 141 -16.80 -28.38 6.04
N THR A 142 -16.94 -27.46 5.08
CA THR A 142 -16.69 -27.70 3.65
C THR A 142 -15.62 -26.75 3.11
N PRO A 143 -14.34 -27.13 3.12
CA PRO A 143 -13.27 -26.36 2.48
C PRO A 143 -13.55 -26.13 1.00
N GLY A 144 -13.33 -24.93 0.47
CA GLY A 144 -13.56 -24.64 -0.94
C GLY A 144 -15.02 -24.74 -1.40
N SER A 145 -15.99 -24.67 -0.46
CA SER A 145 -17.42 -24.72 -0.79
C SER A 145 -18.30 -24.09 0.28
N GLN A 146 -19.39 -23.43 -0.15
CA GLN A 146 -20.43 -22.87 0.73
C GLN A 146 -21.63 -23.83 0.92
N ALA A 147 -21.43 -25.14 0.68
CA ALA A 147 -22.48 -26.13 0.85
C ALA A 147 -22.75 -26.40 2.34
N GLY A 148 -21.71 -26.59 3.14
CA GLY A 148 -21.76 -26.63 4.61
C GLY A 148 -21.30 -25.31 5.22
N VAL A 149 -20.66 -25.38 6.40
CA VAL A 149 -19.93 -24.24 6.98
C VAL A 149 -18.62 -24.05 6.21
N PRO A 150 -18.34 -22.89 5.60
CA PRO A 150 -17.07 -22.66 4.93
C PRO A 150 -15.90 -22.72 5.92
N LEU A 151 -14.77 -23.30 5.50
CA LEU A 151 -13.55 -23.40 6.30
C LEU A 151 -12.41 -22.70 5.58
N ASN A 152 -11.87 -21.67 6.22
CA ASN A 152 -10.75 -20.88 5.70
C ASN A 152 -9.46 -21.66 5.88
N ILE A 153 -8.89 -22.14 4.77
CA ILE A 153 -7.66 -22.95 4.75
C ILE A 153 -6.43 -22.08 4.48
N VAL A 154 -6.57 -21.02 3.68
CA VAL A 154 -5.43 -20.26 3.13
C VAL A 154 -5.32 -18.83 3.66
N GLY A 155 -6.47 -18.17 3.90
CA GLY A 155 -6.56 -16.74 4.21
C GLY A 155 -6.25 -16.36 5.66
N SER A 156 -5.76 -17.28 6.50
CA SER A 156 -5.32 -16.96 7.87
C SER A 156 -3.92 -17.55 8.13
N LEU A 157 -2.89 -16.82 7.68
CA LEU A 157 -1.47 -17.13 7.88
C LEU A 157 -1.00 -16.74 9.32
N VAL A 158 -1.84 -17.08 10.30
CA VAL A 158 -1.67 -16.75 11.71
C VAL A 158 -0.43 -17.42 12.26
N ALA A 159 0.47 -16.61 12.82
CA ALA A 159 1.70 -17.09 13.43
C ALA A 159 1.37 -18.07 14.59
N PRO A 160 1.95 -19.27 14.61
CA PRO A 160 1.71 -20.20 15.69
C PRO A 160 2.43 -19.71 16.96
N ASP A 161 1.68 -19.61 18.05
CA ASP A 161 2.18 -19.44 19.42
C ASP A 161 3.04 -20.65 19.86
N ILE A 162 4.29 -20.71 19.39
CA ILE A 162 5.28 -21.74 19.74
C ILE A 162 6.58 -21.08 20.19
N ASP A 163 7.31 -21.76 21.08
CA ASP A 163 8.68 -21.38 21.39
C ASP A 163 9.60 -21.83 20.25
N TRP A 164 9.98 -20.88 19.38
CA TRP A 164 10.91 -21.11 18.27
C TRP A 164 12.31 -21.57 18.70
N SER A 165 12.66 -21.52 19.99
CA SER A 165 13.92 -22.09 20.49
C SER A 165 13.86 -23.60 20.75
N THR A 166 12.67 -24.15 21.03
CA THR A 166 12.46 -25.58 21.30
C THR A 166 11.72 -26.33 20.19
N ASP A 167 10.76 -25.68 19.53
CA ASP A 167 9.77 -26.31 18.65
C ASP A 167 9.82 -25.81 17.19
N ALA A 168 10.91 -25.18 16.77
CA ALA A 168 11.12 -24.70 15.39
C ALA A 168 10.88 -25.78 14.31
N GLU A 169 11.15 -27.06 14.60
CA GLU A 169 10.84 -28.18 13.68
C GLU A 169 9.33 -28.27 13.40
N THR A 170 8.48 -28.10 14.42
CA THR A 170 7.02 -28.11 14.24
C THR A 170 6.52 -26.88 13.50
N GLY A 171 7.12 -25.71 13.79
CA GLY A 171 6.85 -24.49 13.03
C GLY A 171 7.18 -24.65 11.54
N ARG A 172 8.35 -25.21 11.22
CA ARG A 172 8.76 -25.48 9.84
C ARG A 172 7.91 -26.53 9.14
N ASP A 173 7.47 -27.57 9.84
CA ASP A 173 6.56 -28.58 9.29
C ASP A 173 5.19 -27.98 8.92
N GLU A 174 4.70 -27.02 9.71
CA GLU A 174 3.47 -26.28 9.41
C GLU A 174 3.66 -25.31 8.22
N ILE A 175 4.82 -24.64 8.13
CA ILE A 175 5.20 -23.79 6.98
C ILE A 175 5.34 -24.63 5.71
N GLU A 176 6.07 -25.74 5.74
CA GLU A 176 6.27 -26.63 4.59
C GLU A 176 4.92 -27.12 4.04
N ALA A 177 4.04 -27.59 4.94
CA ALA A 177 2.68 -27.98 4.61
C ALA A 177 1.88 -26.83 3.98
N PHE A 178 1.94 -25.62 4.53
CA PHE A 178 1.25 -24.44 4.00
C PHE A 178 1.80 -23.97 2.64
N VAL A 179 3.12 -23.95 2.46
CA VAL A 179 3.76 -23.44 1.23
C VAL A 179 3.56 -24.39 0.07
N SER A 180 3.77 -25.70 0.27
CA SER A 180 3.40 -26.71 -0.73
C SER A 180 1.92 -26.61 -1.08
N SER A 181 1.07 -26.34 -0.08
CA SER A 181 -0.37 -26.16 -0.24
C SER A 181 -0.72 -24.95 -1.12
N LEU A 182 -0.17 -23.78 -0.83
CA LEU A 182 -0.40 -22.54 -1.59
C LEU A 182 0.11 -22.65 -3.03
N LEU A 183 1.27 -23.30 -3.24
CA LEU A 183 1.87 -23.47 -4.56
C LEU A 183 1.04 -24.42 -5.46
N VAL A 184 0.53 -25.53 -4.93
CA VAL A 184 -0.36 -26.43 -5.68
C VAL A 184 -1.64 -25.71 -6.11
N LEU A 185 -2.27 -24.94 -5.22
CA LEU A 185 -3.45 -24.13 -5.59
C LEU A 185 -3.12 -23.09 -6.68
N ALA A 186 -1.92 -22.48 -6.64
CA ALA A 186 -1.43 -21.56 -7.65
C ALA A 186 -1.08 -22.22 -9.00
N GLY A 187 -1.32 -23.53 -9.17
CA GLY A 187 -0.94 -24.29 -10.36
C GLY A 187 0.58 -24.44 -10.52
N ILE A 188 1.30 -24.49 -9.40
CA ILE A 188 2.76 -24.60 -9.35
C ILE A 188 3.13 -25.94 -8.71
N GLU A 189 3.54 -26.90 -9.54
CA GLU A 189 4.24 -28.09 -9.05
C GLU A 189 5.63 -27.67 -8.55
N ALA A 190 5.80 -27.68 -7.23
CA ALA A 190 7.04 -27.33 -6.55
C ALA A 190 7.32 -28.34 -5.43
N ASP A 191 8.58 -28.75 -5.32
CA ASP A 191 9.08 -29.55 -4.20
C ASP A 191 9.66 -28.63 -3.08
N PRO A 192 9.93 -29.15 -1.87
CA PRO A 192 10.49 -28.35 -0.78
C PRO A 192 11.89 -27.76 -1.02
N ILE A 193 12.53 -28.06 -2.16
CA ILE A 193 13.84 -27.52 -2.56
C ILE A 193 13.74 -26.56 -3.77
N SER A 194 12.52 -26.31 -4.26
CA SER A 194 12.24 -25.38 -5.35
C SER A 194 12.45 -23.93 -4.90
N THR A 195 12.88 -23.05 -5.82
CA THR A 195 13.13 -21.61 -5.56
C THR A 195 11.93 -20.90 -4.94
N GLU A 196 10.73 -21.17 -5.47
CA GLU A 196 9.45 -20.67 -5.03
C GLU A 196 9.13 -21.10 -3.60
N HIS A 197 9.32 -22.39 -3.30
CA HIS A 197 9.04 -22.98 -1.98
C HIS A 197 10.02 -22.47 -0.91
N ILE A 198 11.32 -22.44 -1.23
CA ILE A 198 12.36 -21.92 -0.35
C ILE A 198 12.10 -20.45 -0.02
N LEU A 199 11.76 -19.60 -1.01
CA LEU A 199 11.46 -18.19 -0.74
C LEU A 199 10.26 -18.06 0.21
N LEU A 200 9.11 -18.63 -0.16
CA LEU A 200 7.87 -18.51 0.63
C LEU A 200 8.05 -19.06 2.05
N SER A 201 8.74 -20.19 2.21
CA SER A 201 9.00 -20.79 3.52
C SER A 201 9.86 -19.87 4.40
N ASN A 202 10.89 -19.22 3.84
CA ASN A 202 11.72 -18.27 4.60
C ASN A 202 10.97 -16.98 4.95
N LEU A 203 10.12 -16.46 4.05
CA LEU A 203 9.31 -15.26 4.31
C LEU A 203 8.33 -15.48 5.48
N ILE A 204 7.67 -16.64 5.49
CA ILE A 204 6.75 -17.02 6.57
C ILE A 204 7.53 -17.31 7.86
N GLU A 205 8.66 -18.04 7.81
CA GLU A 205 9.47 -18.34 9.01
C GLU A 205 9.99 -17.04 9.67
N ILE A 206 10.51 -16.09 8.88
CA ILE A 206 10.97 -14.78 9.40
C ILE A 206 9.81 -14.01 10.06
N SER A 207 8.64 -14.01 9.44
CA SER A 207 7.47 -13.29 9.97
C SER A 207 6.95 -13.94 11.25
N TRP A 208 6.82 -15.26 11.28
CA TRP A 208 6.34 -16.00 12.46
C TRP A 208 7.35 -16.00 13.61
N GLN A 209 8.67 -16.04 13.36
CA GLN A 209 9.69 -15.85 14.39
C GLN A 209 9.64 -14.45 15.03
N ALA A 210 9.22 -13.44 14.26
CA ALA A 210 8.96 -12.09 14.76
C ALA A 210 7.58 -11.94 15.46
N GLY A 211 6.82 -13.03 15.61
CA GLY A 211 5.46 -13.01 16.17
C GLY A 211 4.42 -12.35 15.27
N ARG A 212 4.73 -12.09 13.99
CA ARG A 212 3.84 -11.43 13.02
C ARG A 212 3.10 -12.47 12.20
N SER A 213 1.77 -12.41 12.23
CA SER A 213 0.92 -13.13 11.29
C SER A 213 1.00 -12.48 9.91
N LEU A 214 0.71 -13.25 8.86
CA LEU A 214 0.57 -12.74 7.50
C LEU A 214 -0.84 -12.99 6.98
N ASP A 215 -1.11 -12.43 5.81
CA ASP A 215 -2.17 -12.77 4.86
C ASP A 215 -1.53 -13.03 3.49
N LEU A 216 -2.32 -13.27 2.43
CA LEU A 216 -1.75 -13.59 1.12
C LEU A 216 -1.22 -12.33 0.42
N GLU A 217 -1.84 -11.18 0.67
CA GLU A 217 -1.52 -9.85 0.17
C GLU A 217 -0.13 -9.39 0.65
N SER A 218 0.12 -9.44 1.97
CA SER A 218 1.42 -9.15 2.58
C SER A 218 2.49 -10.18 2.21
N LEU A 219 2.12 -11.45 2.00
CA LEU A 219 3.04 -12.45 1.47
C LEU A 219 3.43 -12.14 0.01
N ILE A 220 2.49 -11.71 -0.84
CA ILE A 220 2.77 -11.26 -2.22
C ILE A 220 3.68 -10.02 -2.21
N ALA A 221 3.43 -9.05 -1.33
CA ALA A 221 4.29 -7.88 -1.15
C ALA A 221 5.73 -8.29 -0.80
N GLN A 222 5.89 -9.21 0.16
CA GLN A 222 7.20 -9.76 0.55
C GLN A 222 7.83 -10.64 -0.53
N VAL A 223 7.06 -11.27 -1.43
CA VAL A 223 7.64 -11.98 -2.59
C VAL A 223 8.26 -10.98 -3.57
N GLN A 224 7.60 -9.84 -3.83
CA GLN A 224 8.17 -8.81 -4.71
C GLN A 224 9.42 -8.16 -4.09
N ASN A 225 9.30 -7.76 -2.82
CA ASN A 225 10.33 -7.08 -2.03
C ASN A 225 10.68 -7.87 -0.76
N PRO A 226 11.51 -8.94 -0.85
CA PRO A 226 11.86 -9.75 0.31
C PRO A 226 12.59 -8.96 1.40
N PRO A 227 12.19 -9.04 2.68
CA PRO A 227 12.87 -8.41 3.82
C PRO A 227 14.18 -9.14 4.21
N LEU A 228 14.90 -9.68 3.23
CA LEU A 228 16.12 -10.46 3.39
C LEU A 228 17.07 -10.26 2.20
N ARG A 229 18.35 -9.99 2.50
CA ARG A 229 19.37 -9.77 1.47
C ARG A 229 19.90 -11.06 0.83
N LYS A 230 19.78 -12.20 1.51
CA LYS A 230 20.41 -13.46 1.11
C LYS A 230 19.53 -14.67 1.42
N LEU A 231 19.60 -15.68 0.56
CA LEU A 231 19.14 -17.04 0.86
C LEU A 231 20.34 -17.99 0.77
N GLY A 232 20.63 -18.66 1.89
CA GLY A 232 21.86 -19.43 2.05
C GLY A 232 23.11 -18.57 1.84
N VAL A 233 23.93 -18.94 0.86
CA VAL A 233 25.17 -18.21 0.52
C VAL A 233 24.99 -17.12 -0.53
N PHE A 234 23.88 -17.14 -1.28
CA PHE A 234 23.64 -16.27 -2.43
C PHE A 234 22.89 -15.00 -2.04
N ASP A 235 23.12 -13.93 -2.81
CA ASP A 235 22.28 -12.74 -2.77
C ASP A 235 20.88 -13.06 -3.33
N ILE A 236 19.83 -12.43 -2.79
CA ILE A 236 18.44 -12.77 -3.11
C ILE A 236 18.14 -12.60 -4.61
N ASP A 237 18.65 -11.55 -5.25
CA ASP A 237 18.44 -11.30 -6.68
C ASP A 237 19.22 -12.27 -7.58
N THR A 238 20.23 -12.95 -7.03
CA THR A 238 20.96 -14.05 -7.71
C THR A 238 20.27 -15.39 -7.51
N PHE A 239 19.71 -15.65 -6.32
CA PHE A 239 19.01 -16.90 -6.02
C PHE A 239 17.64 -16.96 -6.72
N PHE A 240 16.87 -15.88 -6.66
CA PHE A 240 15.55 -15.78 -7.30
C PHE A 240 15.36 -14.37 -7.88
N PRO A 241 15.64 -14.17 -9.18
CA PRO A 241 15.69 -12.85 -9.80
C PRO A 241 14.37 -12.07 -9.73
N PRO A 242 14.40 -10.72 -9.68
CA PRO A 242 13.19 -9.89 -9.56
C PRO A 242 12.08 -10.20 -10.58
N LYS A 243 12.46 -10.54 -11.83
CA LYS A 243 11.51 -10.94 -12.88
C LYS A 243 10.73 -12.22 -12.53
N ASP A 244 11.42 -13.20 -11.95
CA ASP A 244 10.81 -14.48 -11.60
C ASP A 244 10.04 -14.38 -10.26
N ARG A 245 10.49 -13.52 -9.33
CA ARG A 245 9.67 -13.09 -8.18
C ARG A 245 8.37 -12.41 -8.61
N THR A 246 8.43 -11.50 -9.58
CA THR A 246 7.24 -10.86 -10.17
C THR A 246 6.30 -11.90 -10.79
N LYS A 247 6.84 -12.91 -11.49
CA LYS A 247 6.06 -14.01 -12.06
C LYS A 247 5.39 -14.88 -10.99
N LEU A 248 6.06 -15.16 -9.87
CA LEU A 248 5.46 -15.84 -8.72
C LEU A 248 4.35 -14.99 -8.09
N ALA A 249 4.63 -13.71 -7.81
CA ALA A 249 3.66 -12.76 -7.28
C ALA A 249 2.41 -12.65 -8.18
N MET A 250 2.56 -12.61 -9.51
CA MET A 250 1.43 -12.62 -10.45
C MET A 250 0.60 -13.92 -10.39
N ARG A 251 1.23 -15.08 -10.15
CA ARG A 251 0.51 -16.35 -9.98
C ARG A 251 -0.27 -16.39 -8.66
N LEU A 252 0.33 -15.93 -7.58
CA LEU A 252 -0.31 -15.82 -6.27
C LEU A 252 -1.46 -14.78 -6.29
N ASN A 253 -1.27 -13.63 -6.94
CA ASN A 253 -2.32 -12.65 -7.16
C ASN A 253 -3.46 -13.20 -8.03
N GLY A 254 -3.13 -14.04 -9.02
CA GLY A 254 -4.09 -14.79 -9.81
C GLY A 254 -4.97 -15.75 -9.01
N LEU A 255 -4.54 -16.18 -7.81
CA LEU A 255 -5.42 -16.85 -6.86
C LEU A 255 -6.41 -15.88 -6.24
N ILE A 256 -5.96 -14.78 -5.63
CA ILE A 256 -6.85 -13.78 -5.00
C ILE A 256 -7.95 -13.32 -5.97
N ALA A 257 -7.57 -13.02 -7.22
CA ALA A 257 -8.49 -12.60 -8.27
C ALA A 257 -9.41 -13.71 -8.83
N SER A 258 -9.22 -14.98 -8.43
CA SER A 258 -10.04 -16.09 -8.92
C SER A 258 -11.29 -16.31 -8.06
N PRO A 259 -12.51 -16.26 -8.64
CA PRO A 259 -13.75 -16.54 -7.90
C PRO A 259 -13.79 -17.93 -7.23
N SER A 260 -13.06 -18.91 -7.75
CA SER A 260 -12.95 -20.24 -7.12
C SER A 260 -12.16 -20.20 -5.81
N PHE A 261 -11.13 -19.35 -5.73
CA PHE A 261 -10.21 -19.26 -4.60
C PHE A 261 -10.82 -18.54 -3.40
N VAL A 262 -11.73 -17.59 -3.63
CA VAL A 262 -12.50 -16.89 -2.57
C VAL A 262 -13.15 -17.88 -1.58
N SER A 263 -13.61 -19.03 -2.07
CA SER A 263 -14.19 -20.10 -1.24
C SER A 263 -13.21 -20.85 -0.31
N TRP A 264 -11.90 -20.62 -0.46
CA TRP A 264 -10.81 -21.19 0.35
C TRP A 264 -10.25 -20.22 1.39
N THR A 265 -10.51 -18.92 1.23
CA THR A 265 -10.15 -17.85 2.18
C THR A 265 -11.32 -17.41 3.06
N GLN A 266 -12.56 -17.69 2.65
CA GLN A 266 -13.76 -17.46 3.45
C GLN A 266 -13.99 -18.56 4.49
N GLY A 267 -14.68 -18.18 5.59
CA GLY A 267 -15.18 -19.12 6.58
C GLY A 267 -14.46 -19.10 7.93
N VAL A 268 -14.76 -20.11 8.74
CA VAL A 268 -14.14 -20.29 10.06
C VAL A 268 -12.63 -20.53 9.87
N PRO A 269 -11.73 -19.88 10.63
CA PRO A 269 -10.30 -20.14 10.56
C PRO A 269 -9.94 -21.60 10.88
N LEU A 270 -8.89 -22.13 10.24
CA LEU A 270 -8.35 -23.47 10.52
C LEU A 270 -7.57 -23.51 11.86
N ASP A 271 -8.29 -23.37 12.97
CA ASP A 271 -7.77 -23.51 14.33
C ASP A 271 -8.39 -24.72 15.05
N PRO A 272 -7.60 -25.77 15.37
CA PRO A 272 -8.05 -26.90 16.18
C PRO A 272 -8.80 -26.57 17.47
N GLN A 273 -8.50 -25.46 18.14
CA GLN A 273 -9.14 -25.12 19.41
C GLN A 273 -10.62 -24.74 19.20
N THR A 274 -10.91 -23.90 18.21
CA THR A 274 -12.28 -23.50 17.84
C THR A 274 -13.04 -24.58 17.06
N LEU A 275 -12.35 -25.44 16.31
CA LEU A 275 -12.98 -26.60 15.67
C LEU A 275 -13.40 -27.67 16.68
N LEU A 276 -12.62 -27.94 17.72
CA LEU A 276 -12.93 -28.97 18.72
C LEU A 276 -13.86 -28.48 19.85
N TYR A 277 -13.86 -27.19 20.18
CA TYR A 277 -14.61 -26.66 21.32
C TYR A 277 -15.39 -25.39 20.95
N THR A 278 -16.59 -25.26 21.52
CA THR A 278 -17.32 -23.98 21.55
C THR A 278 -16.62 -22.96 22.47
N PRO A 279 -16.91 -21.64 22.33
CA PRO A 279 -16.41 -20.63 23.28
C PRO A 279 -16.76 -20.92 24.74
N GLU A 280 -17.91 -21.58 24.98
CA GLU A 280 -18.38 -22.01 26.29
C GLU A 280 -17.69 -23.28 26.81
N GLY A 281 -16.84 -23.92 26.00
CA GLY A 281 -16.10 -25.13 26.34
C GLY A 281 -16.83 -26.46 26.10
N ALA A 282 -18.07 -26.42 25.58
CA ALA A 282 -18.77 -27.64 25.14
C ALA A 282 -18.08 -28.26 23.90
N PRO A 283 -18.01 -29.60 23.80
CA PRO A 283 -17.34 -30.30 22.71
C PRO A 283 -18.06 -30.13 21.37
N ARG A 284 -17.30 -30.24 20.28
CA ARG A 284 -17.79 -30.25 18.90
C ARG A 284 -17.53 -31.60 18.23
N ALA A 285 -18.44 -31.98 17.33
CA ALA A 285 -18.21 -32.92 16.25
C ALA A 285 -17.88 -32.10 14.99
N ALA A 286 -16.60 -31.82 14.78
CA ALA A 286 -16.10 -31.15 13.59
C ALA A 286 -15.91 -32.16 12.47
N ILE A 287 -16.84 -32.18 11.51
CA ILE A 287 -16.83 -33.09 10.37
C ILE A 287 -16.26 -32.33 9.18
N ILE A 288 -15.05 -32.67 8.77
CA ILE A 288 -14.37 -32.09 7.62
C ILE A 288 -14.76 -32.93 6.39
N TYR A 289 -15.76 -32.45 5.66
CA TYR A 289 -16.30 -33.12 4.49
C TYR A 289 -15.45 -32.79 3.25
N LEU A 290 -14.98 -33.84 2.55
CA LEU A 290 -14.00 -33.73 1.47
C LEU A 290 -14.39 -34.49 0.18
N GLN A 291 -15.63 -35.02 0.12
CA GLN A 291 -16.10 -35.80 -1.03
C GLN A 291 -16.19 -34.95 -2.32
N HIS A 292 -16.41 -33.63 -2.19
CA HIS A 292 -16.51 -32.70 -3.33
C HIS A 292 -15.17 -32.24 -3.91
N LEU A 293 -14.06 -32.56 -3.23
CA LEU A 293 -12.71 -32.14 -3.63
C LEU A 293 -12.02 -33.22 -4.48
N GLY A 294 -11.16 -32.78 -5.40
CA GLY A 294 -10.23 -33.66 -6.11
C GLY A 294 -9.15 -34.23 -5.18
N ASP A 295 -8.46 -35.29 -5.61
CA ASP A 295 -7.52 -36.01 -4.73
C ASP A 295 -6.34 -35.14 -4.23
N GLN A 296 -5.86 -34.21 -5.06
CA GLN A 296 -4.80 -33.27 -4.66
C GLN A 296 -5.29 -32.28 -3.60
N GLU A 297 -6.46 -31.66 -3.81
CA GLU A 297 -7.13 -30.75 -2.86
C GLU A 297 -7.44 -31.46 -1.54
N ARG A 298 -7.86 -32.74 -1.60
CA ARG A 298 -8.13 -33.57 -0.43
C ARG A 298 -6.87 -33.85 0.38
N GLN A 299 -5.77 -34.24 -0.29
CA GLN A 299 -4.45 -34.42 0.35
C GLN A 299 -3.96 -33.12 0.99
N PHE A 300 -4.14 -31.98 0.30
CA PHE A 300 -3.87 -30.63 0.78
C PHE A 300 -4.60 -30.34 2.12
N VAL A 301 -5.93 -30.47 2.17
CA VAL A 301 -6.69 -30.14 3.39
C VAL A 301 -6.27 -31.02 4.56
N VAL A 302 -6.18 -32.34 4.33
CA VAL A 302 -5.81 -33.30 5.37
C VAL A 302 -4.40 -33.03 5.90
N THR A 303 -3.45 -32.68 5.03
CA THR A 303 -2.08 -32.36 5.45
C THR A 303 -2.06 -31.12 6.35
N LEU A 304 -2.65 -29.99 5.91
CA LEU A 304 -2.58 -28.75 6.68
C LEU A 304 -3.37 -28.85 8.00
N LEU A 305 -4.56 -29.47 7.98
CA LEU A 305 -5.36 -29.74 9.17
C LEU A 305 -4.59 -30.57 10.19
N LEU A 306 -3.95 -31.66 9.76
CA LEU A 306 -3.22 -32.53 10.68
C LEU A 306 -1.90 -31.89 11.16
N SER A 307 -1.24 -31.05 10.36
CA SER A 307 -0.11 -30.24 10.83
C SER A 307 -0.53 -29.23 11.90
N LYS A 308 -1.63 -28.48 11.68
CA LYS A 308 -2.23 -27.60 12.71
C LYS A 308 -2.59 -28.37 13.98
N MET A 309 -3.14 -29.59 13.85
CA MET A 309 -3.41 -30.48 14.99
C MET A 309 -2.13 -30.85 15.74
N VAL A 310 -1.02 -31.19 15.07
CA VAL A 310 0.27 -31.47 15.72
C VAL A 310 0.75 -30.25 16.53
N THR A 311 0.70 -29.05 15.96
CA THR A 311 1.04 -27.80 16.65
C THR A 311 0.14 -27.57 17.88
N TRP A 312 -1.16 -27.78 17.77
CA TRP A 312 -2.10 -27.66 18.90
C TRP A 312 -1.85 -28.69 20.01
N ILE A 313 -1.57 -29.96 19.63
CA ILE A 313 -1.26 -31.08 20.52
C ILE A 313 -0.07 -30.76 21.42
N ARG A 314 1.04 -30.26 20.86
CA ARG A 314 2.27 -29.95 21.62
C ARG A 314 2.04 -28.91 22.73
N ARG A 315 1.11 -27.98 22.53
CA ARG A 315 0.73 -26.97 23.53
C ARG A 315 -0.16 -27.52 24.66
N ARG A 316 -0.69 -28.74 24.56
CA ARG A 316 -1.58 -29.30 25.59
C ARG A 316 -0.75 -29.91 26.72
N PRO A 317 -1.10 -29.69 28.01
CA PRO A 317 -0.46 -30.40 29.11
C PRO A 317 -0.74 -31.90 28.99
N GLY A 318 0.26 -32.70 29.36
CA GLY A 318 0.18 -34.16 29.31
C GLY A 318 -0.97 -34.71 30.17
N THR A 319 -1.63 -35.75 29.67
CA THR A 319 -2.76 -36.40 30.36
C THR A 319 -2.92 -37.85 29.91
N SER A 320 -3.44 -38.70 30.80
CA SER A 320 -3.83 -40.09 30.53
C SER A 320 -5.24 -40.23 29.96
N ASP A 321 -6.06 -39.20 30.07
CA ASP A 321 -7.47 -39.22 29.67
C ASP A 321 -7.63 -38.77 28.21
N LEU A 322 -8.63 -39.31 27.51
CA LEU A 322 -8.91 -38.93 26.13
C LEU A 322 -9.54 -37.52 26.08
N ARG A 323 -8.75 -36.54 25.65
CA ARG A 323 -9.10 -35.11 25.47
C ARG A 323 -9.81 -34.84 24.15
N ALA A 324 -9.46 -35.55 23.09
CA ALA A 324 -10.06 -35.40 21.77
C ALA A 324 -9.83 -36.68 20.95
N LEU A 325 -10.74 -36.97 20.02
CA LEU A 325 -10.63 -38.09 19.09
C LEU A 325 -10.56 -37.57 17.65
N ILE A 326 -9.46 -37.86 16.97
CA ILE A 326 -9.38 -37.71 15.51
C ILE A 326 -9.91 -38.99 14.89
N TYR A 327 -10.85 -38.89 13.96
CA TYR A 327 -11.34 -40.02 13.16
C TYR A 327 -11.05 -39.77 11.69
N MET A 328 -10.57 -40.77 10.97
CA MET A 328 -10.36 -40.70 9.53
C MET A 328 -11.11 -41.84 8.88
N ASP A 329 -12.18 -41.54 8.12
CA ASP A 329 -12.77 -42.56 7.26
C ASP A 329 -11.92 -42.78 6.03
N GLU A 330 -11.74 -44.05 5.64
CA GLU A 330 -10.91 -44.48 4.51
C GLU A 330 -9.54 -43.76 4.40
N VAL A 331 -8.62 -44.09 5.29
CA VAL A 331 -7.24 -43.55 5.31
C VAL A 331 -6.37 -43.97 4.09
N PHE A 332 -6.95 -44.70 3.12
CA PHE A 332 -6.28 -45.08 1.87
C PHE A 332 -5.64 -43.88 1.16
N GLY A 333 -4.38 -44.03 0.77
CA GLY A 333 -3.62 -42.99 0.07
C GLY A 333 -3.06 -41.85 0.95
N PHE A 334 -3.48 -41.69 2.21
CA PHE A 334 -2.92 -40.67 3.12
C PHE A 334 -1.70 -41.17 3.91
N ALA A 335 -1.63 -42.46 4.23
CA ALA A 335 -0.46 -43.06 4.89
C ALA A 335 -0.06 -44.42 4.27
N PRO A 336 0.26 -44.49 2.97
CA PRO A 336 0.64 -45.72 2.29
C PRO A 336 2.04 -46.23 2.71
N PRO A 337 2.28 -47.55 2.70
CA PRO A 337 3.57 -48.12 3.10
C PRO A 337 4.70 -47.87 2.08
N THR A 338 4.38 -47.63 0.81
CA THR A 338 5.35 -47.57 -0.32
C THR A 338 5.61 -46.16 -0.84
N ALA A 339 4.85 -45.16 -0.40
CA ALA A 339 4.99 -43.77 -0.82
C ALA A 339 5.00 -42.83 0.40
N GLU A 340 5.48 -41.61 0.20
CA GLU A 340 5.54 -40.55 1.21
C GLU A 340 4.71 -39.34 0.75
N PRO A 341 3.36 -39.42 0.72
CA PRO A 341 2.52 -38.26 0.47
C PRO A 341 2.63 -37.27 1.67
N PRO A 342 2.37 -35.96 1.47
CA PRO A 342 2.55 -34.94 2.51
C PRO A 342 1.80 -35.24 3.82
N SER A 343 0.60 -35.82 3.73
CA SER A 343 -0.24 -36.18 4.87
C SER A 343 0.34 -37.28 5.77
N LYS A 344 1.27 -38.11 5.27
CA LYS A 344 1.84 -39.24 6.01
C LYS A 344 2.69 -38.80 7.20
N LYS A 345 3.46 -37.71 7.07
CA LYS A 345 4.31 -37.17 8.15
C LYS A 345 3.50 -36.73 9.38
N PRO A 346 2.45 -35.88 9.28
CA PRO A 346 1.65 -35.50 10.44
C PRO A 346 0.83 -36.67 11.00
N ILE A 347 0.28 -37.57 10.16
CA ILE A 347 -0.38 -38.81 10.63
C ILE A 347 0.55 -39.64 11.53
N LEU A 348 1.75 -39.96 11.05
CA LEU A 348 2.72 -40.74 11.81
C LEU A 348 3.30 -39.99 13.03
N THR A 349 3.24 -38.66 13.04
CA THR A 349 3.63 -37.84 14.19
C THR A 349 2.57 -37.89 15.28
N ILE A 350 1.30 -37.75 14.92
CA ILE A 350 0.15 -37.90 15.83
C ILE A 350 0.19 -39.29 16.48
N LEU A 351 0.29 -40.35 15.68
CA LEU A 351 0.28 -41.75 16.16
C LEU A 351 1.46 -42.10 17.09
N LYS A 352 2.54 -41.32 17.12
CA LYS A 352 3.69 -41.52 18.01
C LYS A 352 3.69 -40.63 19.24
N GLN A 353 3.22 -39.38 19.10
CA GLN A 353 3.42 -38.32 20.09
C GLN A 353 2.12 -37.93 20.81
N ALA A 354 0.97 -38.00 20.14
CA ALA A 354 -0.30 -37.45 20.64
C ALA A 354 -0.86 -38.20 21.86
N ARG A 355 -0.52 -39.49 22.03
CA ARG A 355 -0.84 -40.30 23.22
C ARG A 355 -0.51 -39.57 24.54
N ALA A 356 0.64 -38.90 24.63
CA ALA A 356 1.09 -38.24 25.85
C ALA A 356 0.21 -37.03 26.24
N HIS A 357 -0.52 -36.46 25.27
CA HIS A 357 -1.36 -35.27 25.40
C HIS A 357 -2.86 -35.59 25.44
N GLY A 358 -3.21 -36.88 25.48
CA GLY A 358 -4.60 -37.36 25.52
C GLY A 358 -5.33 -37.31 24.18
N VAL A 359 -4.65 -37.25 23.04
CA VAL A 359 -5.31 -37.17 21.73
C VAL A 359 -5.21 -38.51 21.01
N GLY A 360 -6.38 -39.13 20.79
CA GLY A 360 -6.52 -40.39 20.08
C GLY A 360 -6.68 -40.18 18.58
N MET A 361 -6.36 -41.22 17.80
CA MET A 361 -6.61 -41.26 16.36
C MET A 361 -7.20 -42.63 16.02
N LEU A 362 -8.36 -42.65 15.38
CA LEU A 362 -9.08 -43.86 14.98
C LEU A 362 -9.16 -43.89 13.45
N LEU A 363 -8.44 -44.83 12.84
CA LEU A 363 -8.31 -44.96 11.40
C LEU A 363 -9.27 -46.03 10.87
N SER A 364 -10.14 -45.70 9.93
CA SER A 364 -10.97 -46.66 9.20
C SER A 364 -10.34 -46.92 7.82
N THR A 365 -10.24 -48.20 7.42
CA THR A 365 -9.77 -48.58 6.08
C THR A 365 -10.51 -49.81 5.55
N GLN A 366 -10.77 -49.84 4.24
CA GLN A 366 -11.20 -51.06 3.54
C GLN A 366 -10.02 -52.00 3.26
N ASN A 367 -8.82 -51.46 3.01
CA ASN A 367 -7.63 -52.20 2.61
C ASN A 367 -6.50 -52.03 3.64
N PRO A 368 -6.25 -53.01 4.53
CA PRO A 368 -5.17 -52.89 5.53
C PRO A 368 -3.76 -53.03 4.94
N VAL A 369 -3.65 -53.62 3.75
CA VAL A 369 -2.40 -53.72 2.98
C VAL A 369 -1.85 -52.35 2.58
N ASP A 370 -2.74 -51.38 2.39
CA ASP A 370 -2.42 -50.04 1.91
C ASP A 370 -2.14 -49.04 3.06
N LEU A 371 -2.04 -49.51 4.31
CA LEU A 371 -1.68 -48.72 5.49
C LEU A 371 -0.22 -48.97 5.93
N ASP A 372 0.51 -47.90 6.25
CA ASP A 372 1.89 -47.96 6.74
C ASP A 372 2.00 -48.81 8.02
N TYR A 373 3.03 -49.67 8.09
CA TYR A 373 3.23 -50.59 9.21
C TYR A 373 3.39 -49.85 10.55
N LYS A 374 3.94 -48.62 10.55
CA LYS A 374 4.08 -47.80 11.75
C LYS A 374 2.74 -47.27 12.24
N ALA A 375 1.78 -47.04 11.34
CA ALA A 375 0.45 -46.63 11.75
C ALA A 375 -0.29 -47.77 12.46
N MET A 376 -0.15 -48.99 11.94
CA MET A 376 -0.67 -50.20 12.58
C MET A 376 0.02 -50.52 13.91
N SER A 377 1.36 -50.51 13.98
CA SER A 377 2.07 -50.93 15.20
C SER A 377 1.94 -49.96 16.39
N ASN A 378 1.54 -48.71 16.15
CA ASN A 378 1.23 -47.75 17.22
C ASN A 378 -0.23 -47.83 17.69
N ALA A 379 -1.11 -48.59 17.02
CA ALA A 379 -2.50 -48.76 17.42
C ALA A 379 -2.66 -49.82 18.51
N GLY A 380 -3.14 -49.41 19.67
CA GLY A 380 -3.46 -50.30 20.80
C GLY A 380 -4.91 -50.79 20.84
N THR A 381 -5.76 -50.34 19.90
CA THR A 381 -7.15 -50.77 19.74
C THR A 381 -7.36 -51.27 18.32
N TRP A 382 -7.89 -52.48 18.14
CA TRP A 382 -8.17 -53.08 16.85
C TRP A 382 -9.62 -53.54 16.80
N MET A 383 -10.35 -53.11 15.77
CA MET A 383 -11.74 -53.48 15.51
C MET A 383 -11.82 -54.10 14.12
N ILE A 384 -11.76 -55.42 14.05
CA ILE A 384 -11.60 -56.16 12.80
C ILE A 384 -12.95 -56.78 12.44
N GLY A 385 -13.59 -56.21 11.42
CA GLY A 385 -14.77 -56.77 10.77
C GLY A 385 -14.38 -57.75 9.65
N ARG A 386 -15.38 -58.37 9.04
CA ARG A 386 -15.23 -59.32 7.92
C ARG A 386 -14.26 -58.81 6.83
N LEU A 387 -13.33 -59.67 6.39
CA LEU A 387 -12.34 -59.36 5.34
C LEU A 387 -12.66 -60.07 4.02
N GLN A 388 -12.18 -59.53 2.88
CA GLN A 388 -12.40 -60.11 1.55
C GLN A 388 -11.34 -61.13 1.14
N THR A 389 -10.06 -60.87 1.41
CA THR A 389 -8.97 -61.69 0.89
C THR A 389 -8.06 -62.24 1.99
N GLN A 390 -7.45 -63.39 1.72
CA GLN A 390 -6.42 -63.99 2.59
C GLN A 390 -5.19 -63.09 2.76
N ARG A 391 -4.93 -62.19 1.80
CA ARG A 391 -3.83 -61.22 1.89
C ARG A 391 -4.12 -60.14 2.93
N ASP A 392 -5.37 -59.65 2.99
CA ASP A 392 -5.79 -58.68 4.00
C ASP A 392 -5.75 -59.31 5.39
N LYS A 393 -6.23 -60.55 5.51
CA LYS A 393 -6.20 -61.34 6.75
C LYS A 393 -4.79 -61.53 7.27
N ALA A 394 -3.88 -62.04 6.44
CA ALA A 394 -2.46 -62.21 6.80
C ALA A 394 -1.79 -60.89 7.21
N ARG A 395 -2.14 -59.77 6.57
CA ARG A 395 -1.62 -58.43 6.93
C ARG A 395 -2.11 -57.95 8.29
N ILE A 396 -3.36 -58.25 8.66
CA ILE A 396 -3.89 -57.94 9.99
C ILE A 396 -3.21 -58.77 11.06
N LEU A 397 -3.01 -60.08 10.82
CA LEU A 397 -2.32 -60.96 11.76
C LEU A 397 -0.86 -60.52 11.99
N GLU A 398 -0.14 -60.12 10.94
CA GLU A 398 1.21 -59.50 11.04
C GLU A 398 1.19 -58.22 11.89
N GLY A 399 0.18 -57.36 11.68
CA GLY A 399 -0.01 -56.13 12.46
C GLY A 399 -0.30 -56.38 13.95
N LEU A 400 -1.15 -57.38 14.25
CA LEU A 400 -1.48 -57.81 15.61
C LEU A 400 -0.27 -58.40 16.33
N GLU A 401 0.49 -59.31 15.71
CA GLU A 401 1.72 -59.88 16.26
C GLU A 401 2.73 -58.77 16.60
N SER A 402 2.91 -57.79 15.70
CA SER A 402 3.84 -56.68 15.89
C SER A 402 3.46 -55.69 17.01
N SER A 403 2.16 -55.59 17.33
CA SER A 403 1.62 -54.64 18.32
C SER A 403 1.32 -55.26 19.68
N SER A 404 1.06 -56.56 19.73
CA SER A 404 0.45 -57.25 20.88
C SER A 404 1.31 -58.38 21.46
N GLY A 405 2.39 -58.78 20.81
CA GLY A 405 3.26 -59.87 21.28
C GLY A 405 2.68 -61.25 20.98
N ALA A 406 2.68 -62.15 21.95
CA ALA A 406 2.28 -63.56 21.77
C ALA A 406 0.74 -63.70 21.65
N VAL A 407 0.24 -63.45 20.44
CA VAL A 407 -1.15 -63.65 20.03
C VAL A 407 -1.34 -65.09 19.53
N ASP A 408 -2.47 -65.71 19.85
CA ASP A 408 -2.89 -66.99 19.24
C ASP A 408 -3.42 -66.71 17.82
N ILE A 409 -2.52 -66.78 16.84
CA ILE A 409 -2.79 -66.45 15.44
C ILE A 409 -3.89 -67.34 14.85
N ASP A 410 -3.87 -68.64 15.16
CA ASP A 410 -4.84 -69.60 14.63
C ASP A 410 -6.26 -69.28 15.18
N HIS A 411 -6.37 -68.97 16.47
CA HIS A 411 -7.65 -68.55 17.07
C HIS A 411 -8.20 -67.24 16.47
N PHE A 412 -7.33 -66.24 16.22
CA PHE A 412 -7.73 -65.01 15.53
C PHE A 412 -8.11 -65.27 14.07
N ASP A 413 -7.43 -66.19 13.38
CA ASP A 413 -7.74 -66.56 12.00
C ASP A 413 -9.16 -67.14 11.92
N ASP A 414 -9.51 -68.10 12.77
CA ASP A 414 -10.85 -68.67 12.85
C ASP A 414 -11.92 -67.59 13.14
N LEU A 415 -11.72 -66.78 14.19
CA LEU A 415 -12.67 -65.72 14.59
C LEU A 415 -12.94 -64.70 13.48
N ILE A 416 -11.92 -64.29 12.72
CA ILE A 416 -12.07 -63.33 11.61
C ILE A 416 -12.75 -63.98 10.39
N GLY A 417 -12.62 -65.29 10.22
CA GLY A 417 -13.21 -66.05 9.12
C GLY A 417 -14.73 -66.11 9.15
N ASP A 418 -15.30 -66.25 10.35
CA ASP A 418 -16.74 -66.50 10.55
C ASP A 418 -17.60 -65.22 10.73
N LEU A 419 -17.00 -64.02 10.64
CA LEU A 419 -17.69 -62.74 10.86
C LEU A 419 -18.82 -62.45 9.85
N GLU A 420 -20.03 -62.20 10.35
CA GLU A 420 -21.15 -61.68 9.58
C GLU A 420 -21.11 -60.14 9.42
N GLU A 421 -22.17 -59.55 8.87
CA GLU A 421 -22.32 -58.09 8.79
C GLU A 421 -22.43 -57.49 10.21
N ARG A 422 -21.75 -56.38 10.48
CA ARG A 422 -21.79 -55.65 11.77
C ARG A 422 -21.24 -56.44 12.96
N GLN A 423 -20.55 -57.54 12.71
CA GLN A 423 -19.79 -58.30 13.69
C GLN A 423 -18.31 -57.94 13.59
N PHE A 424 -17.65 -57.81 14.74
CA PHE A 424 -16.26 -57.38 14.84
C PHE A 424 -15.52 -58.17 15.93
N VAL A 425 -14.25 -58.43 15.68
CA VAL A 425 -13.28 -58.80 16.71
C VAL A 425 -12.69 -57.52 17.28
N LEU A 426 -12.98 -57.21 18.54
CA LEU A 426 -12.29 -56.19 19.33
C LEU A 426 -11.06 -56.81 19.98
N HIS A 427 -9.89 -56.23 19.75
CA HIS A 427 -8.66 -56.57 20.44
C HIS A 427 -7.99 -55.31 20.99
N SER A 428 -7.45 -55.41 22.20
CA SER A 428 -6.70 -54.32 22.85
C SER A 428 -5.35 -54.85 23.32
N THR A 429 -4.28 -54.08 23.15
CA THR A 429 -2.93 -54.46 23.63
C THR A 429 -2.82 -54.55 25.16
N GLN A 430 -3.90 -54.19 25.89
CA GLN A 430 -4.01 -54.29 27.34
C GLN A 430 -4.78 -55.56 27.79
N GLU A 431 -5.37 -56.32 26.86
CA GLU A 431 -6.18 -57.51 27.14
C GLU A 431 -5.59 -58.74 26.43
N GLN A 432 -5.75 -59.92 27.04
CA GLN A 432 -5.14 -61.16 26.54
C GLN A 432 -6.04 -61.92 25.55
N GLN A 433 -7.34 -61.64 25.52
CA GLN A 433 -8.31 -62.35 24.68
C GLN A 433 -9.11 -61.34 23.86
N PRO A 434 -9.33 -61.62 22.56
CA PRO A 434 -10.25 -60.83 21.75
C PRO A 434 -11.68 -60.96 22.26
N THR A 435 -12.47 -59.90 22.11
CA THR A 435 -13.92 -59.91 22.32
C THR A 435 -14.62 -59.92 20.96
N LEU A 436 -15.35 -60.98 20.64
CA LEU A 436 -16.26 -61.01 19.50
C LEU A 436 -17.54 -60.24 19.88
N PHE A 437 -17.92 -59.22 19.10
CA PHE A 437 -19.08 -58.38 19.41
C PHE A 437 -19.85 -57.93 18.17
N GLY A 438 -21.14 -57.68 18.37
CA GLY A 438 -22.04 -57.09 17.38
C GLY A 438 -22.27 -55.63 17.73
N THR A 439 -22.19 -54.74 16.74
CA THR A 439 -22.38 -53.30 16.99
C THR A 439 -23.80 -53.00 17.43
N ARG A 440 -23.97 -52.05 18.36
CA ARG A 440 -25.31 -51.52 18.68
C ARG A 440 -25.97 -50.85 17.47
N TRP A 441 -27.26 -50.56 17.54
CA TRP A 441 -27.88 -49.66 16.56
C TRP A 441 -27.33 -48.23 16.72
N ALA A 442 -27.07 -47.55 15.60
CA ALA A 442 -26.61 -46.15 15.60
C ALA A 442 -27.76 -45.19 15.94
N MET A 443 -27.51 -44.17 16.76
CA MET A 443 -28.51 -43.14 17.07
C MET A 443 -28.80 -42.24 15.87
N SER A 444 -27.80 -42.12 14.99
CA SER A 444 -27.86 -41.41 13.71
C SER A 444 -28.52 -42.27 12.62
N TYR A 445 -29.29 -41.66 11.74
CA TYR A 445 -29.84 -42.33 10.56
C TYR A 445 -28.76 -42.49 9.48
N LEU A 446 -28.45 -43.74 9.12
CA LEU A 446 -27.36 -44.08 8.21
C LEU A 446 -27.86 -44.23 6.78
N ARG A 447 -28.11 -43.10 6.08
CA ARG A 447 -28.61 -43.11 4.69
C ARG A 447 -27.55 -43.33 3.60
N GLY A 448 -26.27 -43.37 3.98
CA GLY A 448 -25.14 -43.36 3.05
C GLY A 448 -24.60 -41.95 2.77
N PRO A 449 -23.84 -41.73 1.68
CA PRO A 449 -23.17 -40.46 1.41
C PRO A 449 -24.14 -39.29 1.22
N LEU A 450 -23.87 -38.17 1.89
CA LEU A 450 -24.63 -36.93 1.74
C LEU A 450 -24.24 -36.16 0.47
N THR A 451 -25.23 -35.59 -0.22
CA THR A 451 -25.01 -34.69 -1.35
C THR A 451 -24.80 -33.24 -0.89
N LYS A 452 -24.29 -32.37 -1.78
CA LYS A 452 -24.16 -30.93 -1.49
C LYS A 452 -25.49 -30.27 -1.09
N GLU A 453 -26.61 -30.70 -1.67
CA GLU A 453 -27.94 -30.19 -1.32
C GLU A 453 -28.38 -30.64 0.08
N ASP A 454 -27.97 -31.84 0.50
CA ASP A 454 -28.21 -32.31 1.87
C ASP A 454 -27.39 -31.53 2.88
N LEU A 455 -26.12 -31.20 2.56
CA LEU A 455 -25.28 -30.37 3.42
C LEU A 455 -25.88 -28.97 3.63
N MET A 456 -26.45 -28.36 2.59
CA MET A 456 -27.12 -27.07 2.70
C MET A 456 -28.30 -27.17 3.67
N LYS A 457 -29.19 -28.16 3.50
CA LYS A 457 -30.34 -28.40 4.40
C LYS A 457 -29.91 -28.69 5.85
N LEU A 458 -28.77 -29.35 6.06
CA LEU A 458 -28.27 -29.68 7.41
C LEU A 458 -27.54 -28.52 8.10
N THR A 459 -27.11 -27.50 7.36
CA THR A 459 -26.29 -26.40 7.89
C THR A 459 -26.93 -25.02 7.76
N GLU A 460 -28.16 -24.92 7.22
CA GLU A 460 -28.92 -23.67 7.04
C GLU A 460 -28.98 -22.84 8.34
N ASP A 461 -29.39 -23.45 9.44
CA ASP A 461 -29.49 -22.81 10.77
C ASP A 461 -28.17 -22.85 11.59
N ALA A 462 -27.04 -23.29 11.01
CA ALA A 462 -25.79 -23.45 11.77
C ALA A 462 -25.25 -22.08 12.23
N PRO A 463 -25.07 -21.81 13.54
CA PRO A 463 -24.58 -20.52 14.02
C PRO A 463 -23.22 -20.14 13.43
N GLU A 464 -22.34 -21.12 13.21
CA GLU A 464 -21.04 -20.93 12.56
C GLU A 464 -21.17 -20.52 11.10
N ARG A 465 -22.21 -20.98 10.39
CA ARG A 465 -22.51 -20.57 9.01
C ARG A 465 -22.98 -19.12 9.01
N LEU A 466 -23.98 -18.79 9.84
CA LEU A 466 -24.52 -17.43 9.95
C LEU A 466 -23.45 -16.42 10.38
N VAL A 467 -22.60 -16.79 11.34
CA VAL A 467 -21.42 -15.98 11.71
C VAL A 467 -20.45 -15.89 10.55
N ALA A 468 -20.11 -16.99 9.86
CA ALA A 468 -19.19 -16.94 8.70
C ALA A 468 -19.75 -16.18 7.49
N GLU A 469 -21.07 -16.07 7.33
CA GLU A 469 -21.73 -15.25 6.30
C GLU A 469 -21.78 -13.76 6.73
N MET A 470 -21.94 -13.46 8.02
CA MET A 470 -21.88 -12.09 8.58
C MET A 470 -20.45 -11.57 8.82
N SER A 471 -19.49 -12.47 8.98
CA SER A 471 -18.06 -12.20 9.24
C SER A 471 -17.18 -12.68 8.10
N ALA A 472 -17.76 -13.08 6.96
CA ALA A 472 -17.05 -13.02 5.70
C ALA A 472 -16.56 -11.56 5.59
N PRO A 473 -15.27 -11.32 5.36
CA PRO A 473 -14.85 -9.95 5.07
C PRO A 473 -15.68 -9.50 3.86
N GLU A 474 -16.38 -8.36 4.01
CA GLU A 474 -16.59 -7.52 2.82
C GLU A 474 -15.21 -7.43 2.16
N PRO A 475 -15.09 -7.75 0.86
CA PRO A 475 -13.79 -7.80 0.19
C PRO A 475 -13.06 -6.51 0.55
N ASN A 476 -11.89 -6.65 1.22
CA ASN A 476 -11.19 -5.56 1.90
C ASN A 476 -11.44 -4.26 1.16
N ALA A 477 -12.12 -3.29 1.80
CA ALA A 477 -12.81 -2.16 1.15
C ALA A 477 -11.86 -1.10 0.56
N LEU A 478 -11.01 -1.62 -0.32
CA LEU A 478 -10.29 -1.03 -1.41
C LEU A 478 -11.35 -0.81 -2.50
N ASP A 479 -11.48 0.42 -2.96
CA ASP A 479 -12.23 0.69 -4.19
C ASP A 479 -11.49 0.05 -5.41
N ASP A 480 -12.12 -0.01 -6.59
CA ASP A 480 -11.57 -0.69 -7.78
C ASP A 480 -10.17 -0.15 -8.21
N ASP A 481 -9.80 1.03 -7.75
CA ASP A 481 -8.53 1.73 -7.95
C ASP A 481 -7.58 1.69 -6.74
N GLU A 482 -7.87 0.95 -5.68
CA GLU A 482 -7.00 0.86 -4.49
C GLU A 482 -6.20 -0.46 -4.37
N THR A 483 -4.99 -0.39 -3.81
CA THR A 483 -4.14 -1.57 -3.56
C THR A 483 -3.25 -1.42 -2.33
N THR A 484 -2.98 -2.49 -1.60
CA THR A 484 -1.98 -2.51 -0.51
C THR A 484 -0.56 -2.78 -1.02
N LEU A 485 -0.38 -3.05 -2.31
CA LEU A 485 0.93 -3.26 -2.94
C LEU A 485 1.47 -1.94 -3.48
N VAL A 486 2.66 -1.53 -3.05
CA VAL A 486 3.31 -0.30 -3.53
C VAL A 486 3.40 -0.31 -5.06
N PRO A 487 2.76 0.64 -5.77
CA PRO A 487 2.79 0.68 -7.23
C PRO A 487 4.22 0.80 -7.75
N GLN A 488 4.53 0.06 -8.81
CA GLN A 488 5.88 -0.02 -9.37
C GLN A 488 6.28 1.29 -10.05
N VAL A 489 7.49 1.77 -9.74
CA VAL A 489 8.10 3.01 -10.28
C VAL A 489 9.47 2.65 -10.88
N PRO A 490 9.93 3.27 -11.98
CA PRO A 490 11.25 2.99 -12.52
C PRO A 490 12.38 3.41 -11.57
N ASP A 491 13.39 2.54 -11.38
CA ASP A 491 14.58 2.76 -10.53
C ASP A 491 15.31 4.11 -10.76
N SER A 492 15.13 4.73 -11.93
CA SER A 492 15.70 6.03 -12.28
C SER A 492 14.96 7.23 -11.68
N VAL A 493 13.85 7.03 -10.97
CA VAL A 493 12.98 8.08 -10.42
C VAL A 493 12.93 7.90 -8.90
N PRO A 494 13.39 8.89 -8.11
CA PRO A 494 13.26 8.83 -6.66
C PRO A 494 11.79 8.72 -6.25
N THR A 495 11.52 7.88 -5.24
CA THR A 495 10.18 7.67 -4.70
C THR A 495 10.23 7.87 -3.19
N TYR A 496 9.32 8.69 -2.66
CA TYR A 496 9.29 9.08 -1.25
C TYR A 496 7.87 9.03 -0.68
N TYR A 497 7.77 9.19 0.64
CA TYR A 497 6.51 9.35 1.38
C TYR A 497 6.53 10.72 2.08
N LEU A 498 5.47 11.51 1.94
CA LEU A 498 5.38 12.82 2.59
C LEU A 498 5.25 12.66 4.11
N ASP A 499 6.06 13.37 4.88
CA ASP A 499 5.86 13.51 6.32
C ASP A 499 4.67 14.47 6.58
N PRO A 500 3.59 14.05 7.26
CA PRO A 500 2.48 14.95 7.60
C PRO A 500 2.86 16.14 8.47
N ALA A 501 4.07 16.14 9.06
CA ALA A 501 4.61 17.28 9.81
C ALA A 501 5.30 18.34 8.92
N ALA A 502 5.47 18.11 7.61
CA ALA A 502 6.07 19.08 6.70
C ALA A 502 5.24 20.38 6.66
N PRO A 503 5.86 21.58 6.62
CA PRO A 503 5.14 22.85 6.75
C PRO A 503 4.04 23.07 5.69
N TRP A 504 4.25 22.50 4.49
CA TRP A 504 3.35 22.59 3.35
C TRP A 504 2.42 21.38 3.19
N ALA A 505 2.48 20.36 4.06
CA ALA A 505 1.69 19.13 3.94
C ALA A 505 0.17 19.40 3.84
N SER A 506 -0.32 20.37 4.62
CA SER A 506 -1.73 20.79 4.56
C SER A 506 -2.15 21.47 3.24
N VAL A 507 -1.21 22.07 2.50
CA VAL A 507 -1.46 22.70 1.19
C VAL A 507 -1.75 21.65 0.14
N VAL A 508 -1.12 20.48 0.24
CA VAL A 508 -1.32 19.36 -0.69
C VAL A 508 -2.50 18.45 -0.31
N GLY A 509 -3.06 18.62 0.89
CA GLY A 509 -4.20 17.85 1.41
C GLY A 509 -3.81 16.69 2.32
N ALA A 510 -2.56 16.62 2.79
CA ALA A 510 -2.07 15.51 3.59
C ALA A 510 -2.73 15.45 4.99
N ILE A 511 -3.08 14.24 5.43
CA ILE A 511 -3.75 13.98 6.71
C ILE A 511 -2.81 13.20 7.66
N PRO A 512 -2.47 13.75 8.83
CA PRO A 512 -1.69 13.03 9.84
C PRO A 512 -2.39 11.76 10.31
N GLY A 513 -1.74 10.61 10.10
CA GLY A 513 -2.30 9.29 10.45
C GLY A 513 -3.22 8.68 9.38
N GLY A 514 -3.34 9.31 8.21
CA GLY A 514 -3.99 8.70 7.05
C GLY A 514 -3.29 7.42 6.61
N THR A 515 -4.08 6.39 6.29
CA THR A 515 -3.58 5.08 5.82
C THR A 515 -3.69 4.90 4.30
N ARG A 516 -4.48 5.76 3.62
CA ARG A 516 -4.53 5.84 2.16
C ARG A 516 -3.47 6.79 1.62
N PHE A 517 -2.93 6.50 0.44
CA PHE A 517 -1.84 7.24 -0.18
C PHE A 517 -2.15 7.54 -1.66
N GLU A 518 -2.25 8.82 -1.99
CA GLU A 518 -2.38 9.30 -3.37
C GLU A 518 -1.01 9.64 -3.97
N ALA A 519 -0.87 9.46 -5.29
CA ALA A 519 0.36 9.76 -6.01
C ALA A 519 0.48 11.27 -6.31
N ALA A 520 1.61 11.86 -5.89
CA ALA A 520 2.05 13.22 -6.25
C ALA A 520 3.38 13.18 -7.01
N VAL A 521 3.66 14.21 -7.79
CA VAL A 521 5.02 14.49 -8.31
C VAL A 521 5.52 15.80 -7.70
N VAL A 522 6.73 15.78 -7.15
CA VAL A 522 7.47 16.99 -6.80
C VAL A 522 8.50 17.29 -7.89
N ALA A 523 8.71 18.57 -8.18
CA ALA A 523 9.72 19.01 -9.12
C ALA A 523 10.45 20.25 -8.61
N ARG A 524 11.77 20.26 -8.79
CA ARG A 524 12.69 21.38 -8.49
C ARG A 524 13.39 21.79 -9.78
N VAL A 525 13.30 23.08 -10.10
CA VAL A 525 13.77 23.63 -11.38
C VAL A 525 14.55 24.91 -11.14
N ASN A 526 15.79 24.98 -11.59
CA ASN A 526 16.54 26.22 -11.65
C ASN A 526 16.10 27.02 -12.89
N LEU A 527 15.75 28.28 -12.68
CA LEU A 527 15.44 29.26 -13.72
C LEU A 527 16.55 30.30 -13.78
N LEU A 528 17.00 30.66 -14.98
CA LEU A 528 17.92 31.76 -15.23
C LEU A 528 17.24 32.83 -16.07
N TYR A 529 16.99 34.00 -15.48
CA TYR A 529 16.56 35.18 -16.23
C TYR A 529 17.81 36.01 -16.54
N ASP A 530 18.14 36.18 -17.83
CA ASP A 530 19.23 37.05 -18.26
C ASP A 530 18.80 38.07 -19.33
N ASP A 531 19.38 39.27 -19.27
CA ASP A 531 19.33 40.25 -20.36
C ASP A 531 20.60 41.11 -20.30
N ALA A 532 21.45 40.94 -21.31
CA ALA A 532 22.75 41.61 -21.39
C ALA A 532 22.68 43.14 -21.59
N ARG A 533 21.52 43.70 -21.98
CA ARG A 533 21.30 45.15 -22.09
C ARG A 533 20.83 45.75 -20.77
N ALA A 534 19.97 45.03 -20.06
CA ALA A 534 19.51 45.39 -18.72
C ALA A 534 20.58 45.13 -17.64
N GLY A 535 21.55 44.26 -17.93
CA GLY A 535 22.56 43.82 -16.96
C GLY A 535 21.98 42.83 -15.95
N VAL A 536 20.99 42.05 -16.37
CA VAL A 536 20.29 41.05 -15.56
C VAL A 536 20.96 39.69 -15.74
N ASP A 537 21.27 39.05 -14.61
CA ASP A 537 21.68 37.65 -14.44
C ASP A 537 21.10 37.24 -13.08
N HIS A 538 19.92 36.60 -13.10
CA HIS A 538 19.17 36.25 -11.91
C HIS A 538 18.76 34.80 -11.94
N ARG A 539 19.01 34.11 -10.84
CA ARG A 539 18.69 32.70 -10.66
C ARG A 539 17.63 32.55 -9.59
N GLU A 540 16.62 31.76 -9.91
CA GLU A 540 15.51 31.40 -9.04
C GLU A 540 15.42 29.88 -9.00
N VAL A 541 15.08 29.31 -7.84
CA VAL A 541 14.71 27.91 -7.73
C VAL A 541 13.19 27.87 -7.63
N TRP A 542 12.56 27.20 -8.58
CA TRP A 542 11.12 27.02 -8.64
C TRP A 542 10.77 25.59 -8.24
N GLU A 543 9.91 25.46 -7.24
CA GLU A 543 9.52 24.20 -6.62
C GLU A 543 7.99 24.06 -6.60
N THR A 544 7.51 22.87 -6.94
CA THR A 544 6.07 22.59 -7.03
C THR A 544 5.72 21.17 -6.63
N VAL A 545 4.48 20.98 -6.21
CA VAL A 545 3.82 19.67 -6.09
C VAL A 545 2.63 19.59 -7.04
N LEU A 546 2.63 18.56 -7.87
CA LEU A 546 1.56 18.19 -8.79
C LEU A 546 0.76 17.06 -8.14
N HIS A 547 -0.44 17.37 -7.62
CA HIS A 547 -1.27 16.43 -6.87
C HIS A 547 -2.77 16.68 -7.08
N PRO A 548 -3.58 15.67 -7.47
CA PRO A 548 -3.18 14.30 -7.84
C PRO A 548 -2.50 14.22 -9.22
N VAL A 549 -1.83 13.10 -9.52
CA VAL A 549 -1.10 12.90 -10.79
C VAL A 549 -1.98 12.20 -11.83
N GLY A 550 -2.47 12.95 -12.84
CA GLY A 550 -3.21 12.42 -14.00
C GLY A 550 -2.40 12.33 -15.31
N ASP A 551 -3.01 11.85 -16.39
CA ASP A 551 -2.49 11.97 -17.77
C ASP A 551 -3.57 12.57 -18.69
N PRO A 552 -3.39 13.80 -19.23
CA PRO A 552 -2.24 14.68 -19.04
C PRO A 552 -2.14 15.23 -17.61
N VAL A 553 -0.91 15.50 -17.16
CA VAL A 553 -0.65 16.15 -15.87
C VAL A 553 -1.09 17.62 -15.94
N ASP A 554 -1.87 18.06 -14.96
CA ASP A 554 -2.24 19.47 -14.80
C ASP A 554 -1.05 20.26 -14.22
N LEU A 555 -0.45 21.12 -15.05
CA LEU A 555 0.65 22.00 -14.66
C LEU A 555 0.16 23.36 -14.12
N ASP A 556 -1.07 23.77 -14.47
CA ASP A 556 -1.66 25.02 -13.99
C ASP A 556 -2.18 24.86 -12.55
N GLY A 557 -2.62 23.66 -12.17
CA GLY A 557 -3.01 23.28 -10.82
C GLY A 557 -1.85 23.03 -9.84
N GLY A 558 -0.59 23.20 -10.28
CA GLY A 558 0.60 22.95 -9.46
C GLY A 558 0.70 23.85 -8.23
N ARG A 559 1.02 23.24 -7.08
CA ARG A 559 1.13 23.91 -5.78
C ARG A 559 2.58 24.29 -5.50
N ALA A 560 2.90 25.58 -5.60
CA ALA A 560 4.21 26.09 -5.22
C ALA A 560 4.48 25.85 -3.73
N VAL A 561 5.62 25.25 -3.42
CA VAL A 561 6.09 24.94 -2.05
C VAL A 561 7.58 25.22 -1.94
N ASP A 562 8.10 25.29 -0.72
CA ASP A 562 9.53 25.31 -0.39
C ASP A 562 9.78 24.00 0.35
N TYR A 563 10.34 23.00 -0.34
CA TYR A 563 10.44 21.62 0.15
C TYR A 563 11.88 21.20 0.45
N ASP A 564 12.09 20.58 1.60
CA ASP A 564 13.39 20.08 2.04
C ASP A 564 13.39 18.55 2.06
N ASP A 565 14.55 17.91 1.88
CA ASP A 565 14.70 16.44 1.96
C ASP A 565 14.13 15.86 3.27
N ARG A 566 14.08 16.65 4.35
CA ARG A 566 13.48 16.29 5.65
C ARG A 566 11.96 16.24 5.68
N ASP A 567 11.28 16.81 4.68
CA ASP A 567 9.83 16.69 4.51
C ASP A 567 9.43 15.30 3.99
N PHE A 568 10.41 14.47 3.61
CA PHE A 568 10.22 13.16 3.01
C PHE A 568 10.76 12.02 3.86
N ARG A 569 10.12 10.85 3.74
CA ARG A 569 10.53 9.57 4.33
C ARG A 569 10.83 8.56 3.22
N PRO A 570 11.86 7.71 3.37
CA PRO A 570 12.22 6.72 2.36
C PRO A 570 11.34 5.46 2.40
N ASP A 571 10.85 5.08 3.58
CA ASP A 571 10.14 3.82 3.82
C ASP A 571 8.62 4.03 3.89
N ALA A 572 7.87 3.04 3.38
CA ALA A 572 6.42 2.98 3.46
C ALA A 572 5.93 2.85 4.92
N PRO A 573 4.89 3.59 5.34
CA PRO A 573 4.22 3.34 6.61
C PRO A 573 3.55 1.96 6.67
N GLU A 574 3.51 1.35 7.87
CA GLU A 574 2.78 0.09 8.07
C GLU A 574 1.27 0.28 7.81
N GLY A 575 0.66 -0.63 7.04
CA GLY A 575 -0.77 -0.57 6.71
C GLY A 575 -1.15 0.42 5.61
N ALA A 576 -0.20 0.83 4.76
CA ALA A 576 -0.47 1.72 3.63
C ALA A 576 -1.34 1.05 2.54
N THR A 577 -2.42 1.74 2.16
CA THR A 577 -3.21 1.53 0.94
C THR A 577 -2.85 2.62 -0.05
N TYR A 578 -2.72 2.29 -1.33
CA TYR A 578 -2.34 3.19 -2.41
C TYR A 578 -3.49 3.31 -3.41
N THR A 579 -3.88 4.54 -3.74
CA THR A 579 -4.79 4.81 -4.86
C THR A 579 -3.98 4.83 -6.16
N LEU A 580 -4.41 4.04 -7.14
CA LEU A 580 -3.76 3.88 -8.44
C LEU A 580 -4.04 5.11 -9.32
N PRO A 581 -3.03 5.92 -9.67
CA PRO A 581 -3.26 7.06 -10.55
C PRO A 581 -3.53 6.60 -11.99
N ASP A 582 -4.37 7.35 -12.71
CA ASP A 582 -4.55 7.21 -14.17
C ASP A 582 -3.21 7.36 -14.95
N ALA A 583 -2.25 8.07 -14.36
CA ALA A 583 -0.96 8.32 -14.95
C ALA A 583 -0.07 7.06 -15.01
N PRO A 584 0.65 6.81 -16.12
CA PRO A 584 1.53 5.64 -16.28
C PRO A 584 2.87 5.77 -15.52
N ILE A 585 2.79 5.92 -14.20
CA ILE A 585 3.93 6.11 -13.27
C ILE A 585 4.93 4.95 -13.28
N GLY A 586 4.56 3.76 -13.75
CA GLY A 586 5.48 2.65 -13.97
C GLY A 586 6.43 2.83 -15.16
N THR A 587 6.40 3.97 -15.88
CA THR A 587 7.19 4.16 -17.10
C THR A 587 8.15 5.36 -17.02
N ALA A 588 9.44 5.12 -17.28
CA ALA A 588 10.44 6.20 -17.33
C ALA A 588 10.18 7.19 -18.50
N THR A 589 9.29 6.86 -19.44
CA THR A 589 8.84 7.76 -20.51
C THR A 589 7.90 8.83 -19.99
N PHE A 590 7.03 8.52 -19.02
CA PHE A 590 6.12 9.47 -18.39
C PHE A 590 6.87 10.65 -17.76
N PHE A 591 7.81 10.38 -16.84
CA PHE A 591 8.57 11.44 -16.16
C PHE A 591 9.47 12.26 -17.11
N ARG A 592 10.03 11.64 -18.15
CA ARG A 592 10.80 12.36 -19.19
C ARG A 592 9.93 13.28 -20.05
N LYS A 593 8.69 12.86 -20.34
CA LYS A 593 7.68 13.71 -20.99
C LYS A 593 7.31 14.86 -20.05
N LEU A 594 6.98 14.56 -18.79
CA LEU A 594 6.63 15.56 -17.78
C LEU A 594 7.72 16.64 -17.61
N GLY A 595 9.01 16.27 -17.54
CA GLY A 595 10.10 17.26 -17.48
C GLY A 595 10.28 18.10 -18.76
N THR A 596 9.82 17.59 -19.91
CA THR A 596 9.81 18.34 -21.19
C THR A 596 8.61 19.29 -21.26
N ASP A 597 7.46 18.83 -20.78
CA ASP A 597 6.21 19.59 -20.73
C ASP A 597 6.32 20.72 -19.70
N LEU A 598 6.84 20.42 -18.49
CA LEU A 598 7.14 21.40 -17.43
C LEU A 598 8.12 22.47 -17.91
N ARG A 599 9.21 22.09 -18.58
CA ARG A 599 10.15 23.05 -19.19
C ARG A 599 9.46 23.97 -20.20
N THR A 600 8.52 23.42 -20.99
CA THR A 600 7.79 24.19 -22.01
C THR A 600 6.74 25.10 -21.38
N TRP A 601 6.09 24.66 -20.30
CA TRP A 601 5.12 25.45 -19.53
C TRP A 601 5.79 26.60 -18.77
N LEU A 602 6.94 26.37 -18.13
CA LEU A 602 7.70 27.42 -17.43
C LEU A 602 8.15 28.52 -18.40
N VAL A 603 8.68 28.15 -19.57
CA VAL A 603 9.02 29.10 -20.65
C VAL A 603 7.82 29.93 -21.14
N ALA A 604 6.60 29.37 -21.10
CA ALA A 604 5.40 30.05 -21.56
C ALA A 604 4.78 30.99 -20.50
N ASN A 605 4.93 30.67 -19.20
CA ASN A 605 4.21 31.34 -18.11
C ASN A 605 5.10 32.18 -17.18
N GLN A 606 6.37 31.80 -17.00
CA GLN A 606 7.26 32.49 -16.06
C GLN A 606 8.07 33.61 -16.74
N HIS A 607 8.11 34.77 -16.07
CA HIS A 607 8.79 35.97 -16.52
C HIS A 607 9.07 36.90 -15.34
N VAL A 608 10.14 37.69 -15.44
CA VAL A 608 10.46 38.76 -14.47
C VAL A 608 10.26 40.12 -15.13
N GLU A 609 9.63 41.04 -14.41
CA GLU A 609 9.49 42.43 -14.85
C GLU A 609 10.57 43.32 -14.22
N VAL A 610 11.23 44.14 -15.05
CA VAL A 610 12.14 45.20 -14.61
C VAL A 610 11.76 46.53 -15.26
N PHE A 611 11.92 47.64 -14.56
CA PHE A 611 11.73 48.96 -15.16
C PHE A 611 12.93 49.36 -16.01
N LYS A 612 12.70 50.08 -17.10
CA LYS A 612 13.75 50.69 -17.93
C LYS A 612 13.41 52.15 -18.23
N ASN A 613 14.43 52.96 -18.40
CA ASN A 613 14.32 54.31 -18.97
C ASN A 613 15.14 54.34 -20.28
N PRO A 614 14.49 54.33 -21.46
CA PRO A 614 15.19 54.21 -22.73
C PRO A 614 15.97 55.49 -23.12
N VAL A 615 15.61 56.64 -22.56
CA VAL A 615 16.27 57.93 -22.85
C VAL A 615 17.58 58.06 -22.07
N LEU A 616 17.54 57.76 -20.77
CA LEU A 616 18.71 57.74 -19.88
C LEU A 616 19.54 56.46 -20.00
N LYS A 617 19.01 55.43 -20.67
CA LYS A 617 19.60 54.08 -20.80
C LYS A 617 19.87 53.41 -19.45
N LEU A 618 18.94 53.62 -18.51
CA LEU A 618 18.97 53.02 -17.18
C LEU A 618 18.00 51.85 -17.11
N TYR A 619 18.35 50.86 -16.28
CA TYR A 619 17.53 49.70 -15.98
C TYR A 619 17.46 49.50 -14.46
N ALA A 620 16.31 49.04 -14.00
CA ALA A 620 16.09 48.67 -12.61
C ALA A 620 16.77 47.34 -12.29
N ARG A 621 17.10 47.15 -11.02
CA ARG A 621 17.48 45.84 -10.48
C ARG A 621 16.22 45.02 -10.24
N ILE A 622 16.34 43.69 -10.27
CA ILE A 622 15.22 42.82 -9.92
C ILE A 622 14.80 43.06 -8.46
N GLY A 623 13.49 43.22 -8.25
CA GLY A 623 12.90 43.60 -6.96
C GLY A 623 13.11 45.06 -6.54
N GLU A 624 13.71 45.92 -7.37
CA GLU A 624 13.83 47.36 -7.07
C GLU A 624 12.46 48.04 -7.15
N SER A 625 12.12 48.84 -6.14
CA SER A 625 10.84 49.56 -6.15
C SER A 625 10.83 50.61 -7.26
N ARG A 626 9.63 50.88 -7.79
CA ARG A 626 9.44 51.93 -8.81
C ARG A 626 9.96 53.28 -8.33
N ASP A 627 9.69 53.64 -7.08
CA ASP A 627 10.12 54.89 -6.44
C ASP A 627 11.65 55.00 -6.26
N ASP A 628 12.35 53.88 -6.05
CA ASP A 628 13.83 53.85 -6.03
C ASP A 628 14.41 54.04 -7.44
N PHE A 629 13.80 53.40 -8.44
CA PHE A 629 14.21 53.56 -9.83
C PHE A 629 13.92 54.95 -10.38
N GLU A 630 12.75 55.54 -10.06
CA GLU A 630 12.39 56.92 -10.40
C GLU A 630 13.42 57.91 -9.83
N ARG A 631 13.79 57.81 -8.55
CA ARG A 631 14.85 58.65 -7.94
C ARG A 631 16.21 58.50 -8.63
N ARG A 632 16.56 57.30 -9.12
CA ARG A 632 17.79 57.09 -9.91
C ARG A 632 17.71 57.74 -11.29
N CYS A 633 16.55 57.73 -11.93
CA CYS A 633 16.31 58.42 -13.19
C CYS A 633 16.35 59.95 -13.03
N GLU A 634 15.72 60.49 -11.98
CA GLU A 634 15.80 61.91 -11.63
C GLU A 634 17.25 62.37 -11.40
N ALA A 635 18.01 61.64 -10.58
CA ALA A 635 19.41 61.97 -10.31
C ALA A 635 20.27 62.01 -11.60
N ALA A 636 20.13 61.00 -12.46
CA ALA A 636 20.85 60.95 -13.73
C ALA A 636 20.41 62.03 -14.73
N ALA A 637 19.14 62.46 -14.67
CA ALA A 637 18.63 63.57 -15.47
C ALA A 637 19.15 64.93 -14.97
N VAL A 638 19.26 65.13 -13.65
CA VAL A 638 19.89 66.32 -13.05
C VAL A 638 21.35 66.41 -13.44
N ASP A 639 22.12 65.32 -13.29
CA ASP A 639 23.53 65.26 -13.71
C ASP A 639 23.69 65.60 -15.22
N GLY A 640 22.81 65.06 -16.06
CA GLY A 640 22.75 65.35 -17.49
C GLY A 640 22.40 66.82 -17.80
N ALA A 641 21.45 67.39 -17.05
CA ALA A 641 21.05 68.79 -17.16
C ALA A 641 22.20 69.73 -16.78
N ASP A 642 22.87 69.50 -15.66
CA ASP A 642 24.01 70.30 -15.21
C ASP A 642 25.16 70.28 -16.22
N ILE A 643 25.47 69.11 -16.81
CA ILE A 643 26.48 68.98 -17.86
C ILE A 643 26.12 69.80 -19.11
N ASP A 644 24.87 69.78 -19.56
CA ASP A 644 24.45 70.52 -20.75
C ASP A 644 24.26 72.03 -20.47
N ILE A 645 23.78 72.40 -19.28
CA ILE A 645 23.71 73.80 -18.80
C ILE A 645 25.11 74.39 -18.67
N ALA A 646 26.11 73.63 -18.21
CA ALA A 646 27.50 74.09 -18.16
C ALA A 646 28.04 74.41 -19.57
N LYS A 647 27.87 73.49 -20.53
CA LYS A 647 28.24 73.72 -21.95
C LYS A 647 27.49 74.91 -22.56
N LEU A 648 26.23 75.10 -22.20
CA LEU A 648 25.41 76.24 -22.63
C LEU A 648 25.98 77.56 -22.08
N LYS A 649 26.19 77.63 -20.76
CA LYS A 649 26.79 78.79 -20.08
C LYS A 649 28.15 79.16 -20.66
N ASP A 650 29.02 78.20 -20.96
CA ASP A 650 30.31 78.47 -21.61
C ASP A 650 30.15 79.08 -23.02
N ARG A 651 29.20 78.59 -23.83
CA ARG A 651 28.89 79.18 -25.15
C ARG A 651 28.34 80.60 -25.04
N TYR A 652 27.43 80.84 -24.11
CA TYR A 652 26.83 82.17 -23.91
C TYR A 652 27.80 83.16 -23.27
N LYS A 653 28.64 82.74 -22.34
CA LYS A 653 29.68 83.58 -21.74
C LYS A 653 30.57 84.23 -22.79
N VAL A 654 30.98 83.50 -23.83
CA VAL A 654 31.75 84.04 -24.96
C VAL A 654 30.95 85.08 -25.77
N LYS A 655 29.63 84.91 -25.94
CA LYS A 655 28.75 85.93 -26.56
C LYS A 655 28.65 87.18 -25.66
N ILE A 656 28.32 86.97 -24.38
CA ILE A 656 28.07 87.99 -23.35
C ILE A 656 29.29 88.85 -23.09
N ASP A 657 30.46 88.24 -22.85
CA ASP A 657 31.71 88.98 -22.58
C ASP A 657 32.10 89.86 -23.78
N ARG A 658 31.91 89.37 -25.02
CA ARG A 658 32.10 90.16 -26.24
C ARG A 658 31.14 91.36 -26.32
N VAL A 659 29.88 91.22 -25.90
CA VAL A 659 28.93 92.34 -25.88
C VAL A 659 29.26 93.31 -24.74
N ARG A 660 29.65 92.82 -23.55
CA ARG A 660 30.11 93.64 -22.42
C ARG A 660 31.36 94.46 -22.77
N ASP A 661 32.33 93.90 -23.48
CA ASP A 661 33.50 94.63 -24.00
C ASP A 661 33.12 95.74 -25.01
N GLN A 662 32.14 95.46 -25.88
CA GLN A 662 31.58 96.46 -26.80
C GLN A 662 30.84 97.56 -26.05
N LEU A 663 30.05 97.21 -25.03
CA LEU A 663 29.31 98.12 -24.17
C LEU A 663 30.25 99.04 -23.37
N ALA A 664 31.29 98.47 -22.74
CA ALA A 664 32.32 99.22 -22.04
C ALA A 664 33.12 100.15 -22.98
N THR A 665 33.29 99.77 -24.24
CA THR A 665 33.90 100.63 -25.27
C THR A 665 32.97 101.76 -25.70
N ALA A 666 31.66 101.49 -25.82
CA ALA A 666 30.66 102.52 -26.09
C ALA A 666 30.52 103.52 -24.93
N ASP A 667 30.50 103.04 -23.68
CA ASP A 667 30.47 103.88 -22.46
C ASP A 667 31.71 104.76 -22.34
N ARG A 668 32.93 104.19 -22.48
CA ARG A 668 34.16 105.00 -22.56
C ARG A 668 34.04 106.11 -23.60
N ARG A 669 33.45 105.81 -24.77
CA ARG A 669 33.26 106.79 -25.84
C ARG A 669 32.21 107.86 -25.53
N ILE A 670 31.16 107.53 -24.77
CA ILE A 670 30.20 108.51 -24.25
C ILE A 670 30.90 109.43 -23.25
N ARG A 671 31.60 108.89 -22.25
CA ARG A 671 32.33 109.67 -21.23
C ARG A 671 33.38 110.60 -21.84
N GLU A 672 34.12 110.14 -22.86
CA GLU A 672 35.03 111.01 -23.64
C GLU A 672 34.29 112.21 -24.25
N LEU A 673 33.15 111.97 -24.92
CA LEU A 673 32.37 113.02 -25.59
C LEU A 673 31.68 113.96 -24.59
N GLU A 674 31.34 113.49 -23.39
CA GLU A 674 30.80 114.30 -22.29
C GLU A 674 31.88 115.19 -21.67
N ALA A 675 33.07 114.65 -21.37
CA ALA A 675 34.20 115.43 -20.86
C ALA A 675 34.62 116.55 -21.84
N ASP A 676 34.64 116.23 -23.14
CA ASP A 676 34.90 117.15 -24.26
C ASP A 676 33.80 118.24 -24.43
N THR A 677 32.68 118.09 -23.72
CA THR A 677 31.56 119.04 -23.64
C THR A 677 31.57 119.85 -22.34
N GLN A 678 32.26 119.38 -21.29
CA GLN A 678 32.31 120.01 -19.97
C GLN A 678 33.57 120.88 -19.77
N ALA A 679 34.69 120.54 -20.43
CA ALA A 679 35.98 121.27 -20.37
C ALA A 679 36.00 122.67 -21.05
N LEU A 680 34.83 123.24 -21.37
CA LEU A 680 34.67 124.54 -22.06
C LEU A 680 33.92 125.60 -21.24
N ARG A 681 33.81 125.42 -19.92
CA ARG A 681 33.08 126.34 -19.02
C ARG A 681 33.90 127.14 -18.01
N GLU A 682 35.19 126.84 -17.84
CA GLU A 682 36.04 127.51 -16.85
C GLU A 682 37.43 127.89 -17.41
N GLN A 683 37.47 128.80 -18.39
CA GLN A 683 38.64 129.68 -18.64
C GLN A 683 38.38 130.79 -19.68
N GLU A 684 37.36 131.66 -19.47
CA GLU A 684 37.31 132.96 -20.16
C GLU A 684 36.54 134.04 -19.37
N LEU A 685 37.14 134.50 -18.27
CA LEU A 685 36.90 135.75 -17.52
C LEU A 685 38.19 135.94 -16.70
N ILE A 686 39.10 136.87 -16.99
CA ILE A 686 38.91 138.33 -16.94
C ILE A 686 39.96 139.06 -17.81
N ALA A 687 39.58 140.24 -18.31
CA ALA A 687 40.42 141.28 -18.92
C ALA A 687 41.72 141.59 -18.11
N GLY A 688 42.82 142.10 -18.64
CA GLY A 688 42.94 143.14 -19.67
C GLY A 688 43.20 144.51 -19.01
N ALA A 689 44.26 145.20 -19.47
CA ALA A 689 44.92 146.43 -18.99
C ALA A 689 46.18 146.20 -18.12
N GLY A 690 47.32 146.89 -18.32
CA GLY A 690 47.72 147.77 -19.44
C GLY A 690 48.71 148.86 -19.03
N GLU A 691 49.87 148.96 -19.70
CA GLU A 691 50.83 150.10 -19.73
C GLU A 691 51.89 149.75 -20.81
N LEU A 692 52.06 150.47 -21.92
CA LEU A 692 52.58 151.84 -22.14
C LEU A 692 54.07 152.03 -21.80
N LEU A 693 54.93 152.01 -22.84
CA LEU A 693 55.79 153.17 -23.16
C LEU A 693 56.41 153.09 -24.57
N SER A 694 57.01 154.21 -24.99
CA SER A 694 57.22 154.62 -26.39
C SER A 694 58.53 154.18 -27.04
N VAL A 695 58.41 153.77 -28.31
CA VAL A 695 59.19 154.25 -29.48
C VAL A 695 60.53 154.97 -29.20
N PHE A 696 61.64 154.43 -29.73
CA PHE A 696 62.39 155.10 -30.81
C PHE A 696 63.33 154.14 -31.58
N LEU A 697 63.64 154.50 -32.83
CA LEU A 697 64.68 153.94 -33.72
C LEU A 697 64.44 152.58 -34.42
N GLY A 698 63.50 152.64 -35.36
CA GLY A 698 63.55 152.13 -36.74
C GLY A 698 64.59 151.10 -37.23
N GLY A 699 64.10 150.11 -37.98
CA GLY A 699 64.89 149.18 -38.81
C GLY A 699 63.99 148.36 -39.75
N LYS A 700 64.45 148.04 -40.97
CA LYS A 700 63.67 147.32 -42.01
C LYS A 700 63.67 145.80 -41.83
N ARG A 701 62.62 145.17 -42.39
CA ARG A 701 62.43 143.74 -42.77
C ARG A 701 62.23 142.71 -41.64
N GLY A 702 61.12 141.94 -41.74
CA GLY A 702 60.92 140.69 -40.99
C GLY A 702 59.47 140.18 -40.96
N SER A 703 59.23 139.03 -41.60
CA SER A 703 58.11 138.06 -41.49
C SER A 703 56.70 138.43 -40.97
N ARG A 704 55.70 137.86 -41.69
CA ARG A 704 54.37 137.37 -41.26
C ARG A 704 53.42 138.35 -40.55
N SER A 705 52.30 138.64 -41.21
CA SER A 705 51.03 139.02 -40.57
C SER A 705 49.94 137.97 -40.80
N LEU A 706 48.99 137.93 -39.86
CA LEU A 706 47.71 137.21 -39.92
C LEU A 706 46.59 138.15 -40.38
N SER A 707 45.55 137.58 -41.00
CA SER A 707 44.13 138.01 -40.93
C SER A 707 43.28 137.08 -41.82
N GLY A 708 41.98 136.85 -41.59
CA GLY A 708 41.16 137.33 -40.49
C GLY A 708 39.64 137.11 -40.67
N VAL A 709 39.17 135.87 -40.46
CA VAL A 709 37.83 135.50 -39.93
C VAL A 709 36.56 135.76 -40.77
N ALA A 710 35.97 134.64 -41.20
CA ALA A 710 34.54 134.30 -41.06
C ALA A 710 34.42 132.75 -41.14
N SER A 711 33.54 132.03 -40.45
CA SER A 711 32.66 132.35 -39.30
C SER A 711 32.51 131.09 -38.40
N ARG A 712 31.75 131.14 -37.29
CA ARG A 712 31.58 130.01 -36.35
C ARG A 712 30.12 129.86 -35.87
N ARG A 713 29.39 128.85 -36.38
CA ARG A 713 28.11 128.39 -35.78
C ARG A 713 27.68 126.94 -36.06
N SER A 714 28.50 126.12 -36.75
CA SER A 714 28.14 124.74 -37.14
C SER A 714 28.81 123.61 -36.34
N GLN A 715 29.76 123.91 -35.44
CA GLN A 715 30.49 122.87 -34.70
C GLN A 715 29.72 122.30 -33.48
N THR A 716 28.71 123.01 -32.95
CA THR A 716 27.98 122.57 -31.74
C THR A 716 26.91 121.51 -32.02
N VAL A 717 26.26 121.56 -33.20
CA VAL A 717 25.23 120.58 -33.61
C VAL A 717 25.85 119.22 -33.90
N ARG A 718 26.92 119.18 -34.72
CA ARG A 718 27.66 117.95 -35.05
C ARG A 718 28.31 117.25 -33.84
N LYS A 719 28.58 117.95 -32.73
CA LYS A 719 29.06 117.32 -31.49
C LYS A 719 27.90 116.67 -30.70
N LYS A 720 26.74 117.33 -30.57
CA LYS A 720 25.54 116.71 -29.94
C LYS A 720 25.04 115.48 -30.70
N GLU A 721 25.06 115.51 -32.03
CA GLU A 721 24.65 114.38 -32.89
C GLU A 721 25.60 113.17 -32.75
N ARG A 722 26.90 113.41 -32.53
CA ARG A 722 27.87 112.35 -32.21
C ARG A 722 27.66 111.74 -30.82
N LEU A 723 27.31 112.56 -29.82
CA LEU A 723 26.96 112.05 -28.48
C LEU A 723 25.68 111.19 -28.56
N ARG A 724 24.64 111.67 -29.26
CA ARG A 724 23.39 110.92 -29.43
C ARG A 724 23.61 109.58 -30.14
N SER A 725 24.37 109.55 -31.23
CA SER A 725 24.71 108.29 -31.93
C SER A 725 25.60 107.34 -31.13
N ALA A 726 26.36 107.83 -30.15
CA ALA A 726 27.09 106.99 -29.22
C ALA A 726 26.15 106.40 -28.13
N GLN A 727 25.20 107.21 -27.64
CA GLN A 727 24.15 106.78 -26.71
C GLN A 727 23.18 105.77 -27.35
N GLU A 728 22.75 105.99 -28.60
CA GLU A 728 21.96 105.03 -29.40
C GLU A 728 22.70 103.67 -29.47
N ARG A 729 23.98 103.67 -29.89
CA ARG A 729 24.79 102.43 -29.95
C ARG A 729 25.04 101.77 -28.59
N TYR A 730 25.11 102.53 -27.50
CA TYR A 730 25.19 101.95 -26.17
C TYR A 730 23.85 101.30 -25.79
N SER A 731 22.72 101.94 -26.09
CA SER A 731 21.38 101.38 -25.90
C SER A 731 21.17 100.10 -26.72
N ASP A 732 21.57 100.09 -28.00
CA ASP A 732 21.49 98.91 -28.87
C ASP A 732 22.32 97.73 -28.31
N LYS A 733 23.45 98.03 -27.64
CA LYS A 733 24.34 97.03 -27.04
C LYS A 733 23.92 96.59 -25.65
N ALA A 734 23.19 97.43 -24.91
CA ALA A 734 22.54 97.07 -23.66
C ALA A 734 21.34 96.16 -23.95
N ALA A 735 20.47 96.52 -24.89
CA ALA A 735 19.36 95.68 -25.32
C ALA A 735 19.86 94.31 -25.84
N ALA A 736 20.89 94.30 -26.69
CA ALA A 736 21.49 93.04 -27.17
C ALA A 736 22.23 92.22 -26.08
N LEU A 737 22.48 92.78 -24.89
CA LEU A 737 22.97 92.04 -23.73
C LEU A 737 21.79 91.46 -22.94
N ASP A 738 20.76 92.24 -22.68
CA ASP A 738 19.52 91.80 -22.03
C ASP A 738 18.85 90.67 -22.84
N ASP A 739 18.78 90.81 -24.17
CA ASP A 739 18.28 89.79 -25.10
C ASP A 739 19.10 88.48 -24.99
N LEU A 740 20.43 88.56 -24.85
CA LEU A 740 21.31 87.40 -24.70
C LEU A 740 21.20 86.73 -23.31
N GLU A 741 20.93 87.51 -22.27
CA GLU A 741 20.69 86.99 -20.92
C GLU A 741 19.29 86.35 -20.81
N ALA A 742 18.30 86.86 -21.57
CA ALA A 742 16.99 86.22 -21.75
C ALA A 742 17.05 84.93 -22.59
N GLU A 743 17.72 84.95 -23.75
CA GLU A 743 17.95 83.77 -24.63
C GLU A 743 18.63 82.64 -23.83
N LEU A 744 19.61 82.97 -22.98
CA LEU A 744 20.25 82.01 -22.07
C LEU A 744 19.27 81.43 -21.03
N ALA A 745 18.36 82.22 -20.48
CA ALA A 745 17.39 81.75 -19.49
C ALA A 745 16.33 80.82 -20.12
N GLU A 746 15.90 81.13 -21.35
CA GLU A 746 15.00 80.29 -22.14
C GLU A 746 15.68 78.96 -22.52
N ASP A 747 16.89 78.99 -23.10
CA ASP A 747 17.68 77.79 -23.44
C ASP A 747 17.96 76.90 -22.20
N VAL A 748 18.21 77.49 -21.02
CA VAL A 748 18.39 76.73 -19.76
C VAL A 748 17.08 76.03 -19.37
N THR A 749 15.95 76.71 -19.52
CA THR A 749 14.63 76.15 -19.20
C THR A 749 14.27 75.00 -20.15
N GLU A 750 14.52 75.16 -21.46
CA GLU A 750 14.33 74.07 -22.44
C GLU A 750 15.19 72.84 -22.11
N ILE A 751 16.45 73.04 -21.69
CA ILE A 751 17.31 71.94 -21.25
C ILE A 751 16.72 71.24 -20.01
N MET A 752 16.25 71.99 -19.01
CA MET A 752 15.66 71.42 -17.80
C MET A 752 14.37 70.63 -18.11
N ASP A 753 13.46 71.20 -18.89
CA ASP A 753 12.20 70.54 -19.27
C ASP A 753 12.44 69.25 -20.07
N ARG A 754 13.41 69.28 -20.99
CA ARG A 754 13.84 68.10 -21.77
C ARG A 754 14.41 66.98 -20.88
N TRP A 755 15.20 67.32 -19.86
CA TRP A 755 15.75 66.33 -18.93
C TRP A 755 14.71 65.82 -17.92
N ASN A 756 13.79 66.67 -17.44
CA ASN A 756 12.65 66.26 -16.62
C ASN A 756 11.74 65.27 -17.39
N ALA A 757 11.42 65.58 -18.64
CA ALA A 757 10.69 64.67 -19.52
C ALA A 757 11.44 63.34 -19.71
N ALA A 758 12.77 63.38 -19.88
CA ALA A 758 13.60 62.18 -19.97
C ALA A 758 13.55 61.33 -18.68
N ALA A 759 13.58 61.93 -17.48
CA ALA A 759 13.51 61.21 -16.21
C ALA A 759 12.21 60.39 -16.07
N THR A 760 11.07 60.98 -16.43
CA THR A 760 9.74 60.35 -16.32
C THR A 760 9.44 59.29 -17.38
N SER A 761 10.31 59.12 -18.38
CA SER A 761 10.15 58.14 -19.46
C SER A 761 10.51 56.73 -18.98
N ILE A 762 9.61 56.12 -18.20
CA ILE A 762 9.80 54.79 -17.61
C ILE A 762 8.81 53.80 -18.20
N GLU A 763 9.35 52.69 -18.69
CA GLU A 763 8.61 51.58 -19.29
C GLU A 763 8.89 50.29 -18.51
N THR A 764 7.98 49.33 -18.54
CA THR A 764 8.24 47.96 -18.06
C THR A 764 8.92 47.15 -19.16
N LEU A 765 9.89 46.33 -18.79
CA LEU A 765 10.55 45.34 -19.63
C LEU A 765 10.32 43.96 -19.02
N THR A 766 9.63 43.11 -19.76
CA THR A 766 9.42 41.71 -19.40
C THR A 766 10.59 40.87 -19.92
N ILE A 767 11.26 40.15 -19.02
CA ILE A 767 12.33 39.20 -19.32
C ILE A 767 11.72 37.80 -19.14
N GLY A 768 11.51 37.09 -20.25
CA GLY A 768 11.07 35.69 -20.25
C GLY A 768 12.24 34.71 -20.19
N LEU A 769 11.94 33.42 -20.23
CA LEU A 769 12.92 32.34 -20.24
C LEU A 769 13.04 31.72 -21.65
N GLU A 770 14.24 31.31 -22.06
CA GLU A 770 14.43 30.36 -23.16
C GLU A 770 14.51 28.91 -22.63
N LYS A 771 14.42 27.91 -23.53
CA LYS A 771 14.48 26.49 -23.14
C LYS A 771 15.83 26.05 -22.57
N THR A 772 16.89 26.82 -22.78
CA THR A 772 18.22 26.62 -22.21
C THR A 772 18.30 27.00 -20.74
N ASP A 773 17.43 27.91 -20.31
CA ASP A 773 17.57 28.63 -19.04
C ASP A 773 16.79 27.98 -17.91
N VAL A 774 16.01 26.95 -18.27
CA VAL A 774 15.19 26.13 -17.38
C VAL A 774 15.87 24.78 -17.21
N ALA A 775 16.56 24.57 -16.10
CA ALA A 775 17.18 23.32 -15.73
C ALA A 775 16.31 22.59 -14.69
N VAL A 776 15.69 21.48 -15.12
CA VAL A 776 14.94 20.59 -14.22
C VAL A 776 15.97 19.71 -13.51
N ASP A 777 16.18 19.96 -12.21
CA ASP A 777 17.15 19.25 -11.38
C ASP A 777 16.56 17.95 -10.84
N GLU A 778 15.31 17.99 -10.40
CA GLU A 778 14.62 16.88 -9.76
C GLU A 778 13.20 16.73 -10.29
N ILE A 779 12.81 15.47 -10.51
CA ILE A 779 11.42 15.01 -10.60
C ILE A 779 11.37 13.72 -9.78
N ALA A 780 10.58 13.71 -8.71
CA ALA A 780 10.41 12.56 -7.83
C ALA A 780 8.91 12.25 -7.64
N LEU A 781 8.58 10.96 -7.44
CA LEU A 781 7.25 10.55 -7.03
C LEU A 781 7.16 10.65 -5.50
N VAL A 782 6.06 11.20 -4.99
CA VAL A 782 5.79 11.30 -3.55
C VAL A 782 4.41 10.74 -3.25
N TRP A 783 4.32 9.82 -2.31
CA TRP A 783 3.05 9.31 -1.79
C TRP A 783 2.55 10.22 -0.68
N ILE A 784 1.35 10.78 -0.85
CA ILE A 784 0.72 11.72 0.08
C ILE A 784 -0.35 10.99 0.90
N PRO A 785 -0.26 10.97 2.25
CA PRO A 785 -1.27 10.33 3.08
C PRO A 785 -2.57 11.13 3.06
N VAL A 786 -3.68 10.50 2.69
CA VAL A 786 -5.04 11.06 2.59
C VAL A 786 -6.02 10.31 3.52
N ALA A 787 -7.33 10.48 3.34
CA ALA A 787 -8.39 10.16 4.32
C ALA A 787 -8.74 8.66 4.48
#